data_AF-A0A2E5FTZ6-F1
#
_entry.id   AF-A0A2E5FTZ6-F1
#
_cell.length_a   1.000
_cell.length_b   1.000
_cell.length_c   1.000
_cell.angle_alpha   90.00
_cell.angle_beta   90.00
_cell.angle_gamma   90.00
#
_symmetry.space_group_name_H-M   'P 1'
#
loop_
_entity.id
_entity.type
_entity.pdbx_description
1 polymer ?
#
loop_
_entity_poly.entity_id
_entity_poly.type
_entity_poly.pdbx_seq_one_letter_code
_entity_poly.pdbx_strand_id
1 'polypeptide(L)'
;MLGGTMKLFKKSFSVFLLLGLISTACGGSDDSSDGASSSDSGSAAVATTAAPAAATTAAPAAAVADDSLPGEGVSLAMCRADWASGYIQAEIVRQILQTAGFEVSDPAEIELGPSNAFTAMADGACDFWANSWYPVHYSWFENQLSDGSLVADHVEAVPGLFQDAGVQGFLVTKSWAEDNNVSTIDQINSDEALWSQLDSDGNGKGEILGCPENWTCDDTIENQIAFGNGTTAWDNMEQTKAGYDALYAEMVDRVNNGEPGILYTWTPTAYVTVLIPGENVLWLSVENPLDASNPLGLEGGASHNQGEGFTGFDASMCTQPCQLGWEPADIQVSMRTERLNETPYLRHLFPLIKPSILDVAFMQVEQDAGDGSQAHVIELAAGWMADNADHVADWISSASASLAAGEAPEIIEGPDLGPLGDGSLGTVEVGAGEDIQIRSLHAISGDVAFLGVPMSRAVDMAVADYGDIHGFSVNVGTWLDDLCSSDGGQAAAQTIVADESVIGVLGTSCSGAATAAAPLITGAGMVLISGSNTSPALTSDLAGTAGDNWSEGYYRTAHNDLYQGAAAAKFAYEVLGAASAATIHDGDPYTEGLATAFANSFSDLGGDLQTITAVNKGDTDMVPVLTEVAAGSPDLLFFPIFPPEGNFISQQVGEVAGLENTTLMAADGMLVDNYMEIPESEGVFMSGPDLNFEGNANAATGQTGDGFLAAYEAEHGEAPSAAFWAHAYDATTLLLSAIEAASSTDGDDLVVDRAGVREFMAGVSSWPGIIGDITCDDFGDCGSQRIAVVQHNDSSDIAAGKNNVVFTYAPGGSATAGAIAAASGGSSGSADDAVHGHGAEEWENAVLNPAGAADDSLDPIVITMANLEGDAIGSFPEVREGLEIAIDQINTQLGGIGGRAIDFQPCVHGFDPNAAINCGNEIAETNPHVNINGIEFFTPALWPTFTAAGIPTLQTVPIFVDDFIVDGNGTSVWGGCPVAFPGAATFTVEYQKYAKIAVLYSTTPPGMQCFADTEERFWDYLLTEDDDDFEWQGFGDNSGDPTDDDAVVQQIAEFFGDETNTAVFFGIQSADCNVVMNAITAAGLETQVIGSGACIDDSVLANPASTGALFGQQNWIAERPDLYDDFIAWELNTREALLADSSIRTAPVSSFLRLGYGTGILVHQVLNELHAAGGDVDDRAAVNAAFVGLVNQHIVSGPPVTCTDNTEEFPAVCKKTLTYTLWNGSEWEMGSLDGELIDVGDIQARVAAGNPRVTG
;
A
#
# COMPACT_ATOMS: atom_id res chain seq x y z
N MET A 1 -17.18 -53.14 14.14
CA MET A 1 -16.24 -54.11 14.77
C MET A 1 -14.82 -53.81 14.28
N LEU A 2 -14.29 -52.59 14.49
CA LEU A 2 -13.16 -52.08 13.69
C LEU A 2 -11.87 -51.81 14.48
N GLY A 3 -11.93 -51.45 15.77
CA GLY A 3 -10.74 -51.19 16.60
C GLY A 3 -9.78 -52.37 16.85
N GLY A 4 -10.02 -53.54 16.24
CA GLY A 4 -9.07 -54.66 16.24
C GLY A 4 -8.12 -54.68 15.03
N THR A 5 -8.45 -53.95 13.96
CA THR A 5 -7.74 -54.04 12.66
C THR A 5 -6.56 -53.07 12.55
N MET A 6 -6.71 -51.85 13.10
CA MET A 6 -5.68 -50.78 13.09
C MET A 6 -4.33 -51.23 13.64
N LYS A 7 -4.29 -52.08 14.68
CA LYS A 7 -3.03 -52.59 15.27
C LYS A 7 -2.30 -53.65 14.42
N LEU A 8 -2.86 -54.08 13.28
CA LEU A 8 -2.10 -54.75 12.23
C LEU A 8 -1.64 -53.76 11.14
N PHE A 9 -2.41 -52.69 10.87
CA PHE A 9 -2.03 -51.64 9.93
C PHE A 9 -0.77 -50.88 10.41
N LYS A 10 -0.68 -50.47 11.69
CA LYS A 10 0.53 -49.95 12.38
C LYS A 10 1.72 -50.96 12.45
N LYS A 11 1.70 -52.05 11.65
CA LYS A 11 2.84 -52.96 11.39
C LYS A 11 3.05 -53.36 9.93
N SER A 12 2.15 -53.00 9.02
CA SER A 12 2.31 -53.20 7.58
C SER A 12 2.71 -51.91 6.87
N PHE A 13 2.17 -50.77 7.31
CA PHE A 13 2.46 -49.45 6.72
C PHE A 13 3.91 -49.01 7.00
N SER A 14 4.39 -49.21 8.24
CA SER A 14 5.77 -48.97 8.70
C SER A 14 6.85 -49.86 8.04
N VAL A 15 6.51 -50.61 7.00
CA VAL A 15 7.44 -51.40 6.16
C VAL A 15 7.53 -50.84 4.74
N PHE A 16 6.56 -50.04 4.29
CA PHE A 16 6.61 -49.32 3.01
C PHE A 16 7.31 -47.96 3.15
N LEU A 17 6.92 -47.13 4.13
CA LEU A 17 7.58 -45.83 4.35
C LEU A 17 9.10 -45.96 4.64
N LEU A 18 9.51 -47.06 5.27
CA LEU A 18 10.89 -47.33 5.71
C LEU A 18 11.91 -47.60 4.58
N LEU A 19 11.49 -47.41 3.31
CA LEU A 19 12.29 -47.67 2.11
C LEU A 19 12.32 -46.48 1.13
N GLY A 20 11.56 -45.40 1.37
CA GLY A 20 11.58 -44.19 0.56
C GLY A 20 12.41 -43.06 1.18
N LEU A 21 12.14 -42.70 2.44
CA LEU A 21 12.60 -41.45 3.05
C LEU A 21 13.98 -41.49 3.75
N ILE A 22 14.86 -42.46 3.44
CA ILE A 22 16.22 -42.52 4.05
C ILE A 22 17.29 -43.03 3.05
N SER A 23 17.50 -42.35 1.91
CA SER A 23 18.76 -42.51 1.13
C SER A 23 19.08 -41.44 0.06
N THR A 24 18.89 -40.14 0.31
CA THR A 24 19.32 -39.08 -0.66
C THR A 24 19.86 -37.78 -0.04
N ALA A 25 20.51 -37.86 1.12
CA ALA A 25 21.42 -36.82 1.59
C ALA A 25 22.87 -37.36 1.58
N CYS A 26 23.84 -36.53 1.15
CA CYS A 26 25.25 -36.89 0.89
C CYS A 26 25.47 -37.94 -0.23
N GLY A 27 25.62 -37.49 -1.48
CA GLY A 27 25.74 -38.35 -2.68
C GLY A 27 26.88 -38.04 -3.67
N GLY A 28 27.99 -37.43 -3.24
CA GLY A 28 29.09 -37.01 -4.13
C GLY A 28 29.90 -38.15 -4.79
N SER A 29 30.26 -37.99 -6.06
CA SER A 29 31.19 -38.83 -6.84
C SER A 29 31.62 -38.10 -8.13
N ASP A 30 32.78 -38.32 -8.77
CA ASP A 30 34.02 -39.02 -8.40
C ASP A 30 35.12 -38.61 -9.41
N ASP A 31 36.36 -38.28 -8.99
CA ASP A 31 37.57 -38.88 -9.61
C ASP A 31 38.86 -38.77 -8.76
N SER A 32 39.75 -39.72 -9.05
CA SER A 32 40.97 -40.23 -8.40
C SER A 32 42.26 -39.38 -8.58
N SER A 33 43.42 -39.58 -7.91
CA SER A 33 44.00 -40.47 -6.86
C SER A 33 45.29 -39.78 -6.30
N ASP A 34 46.15 -40.23 -5.37
CA ASP A 34 46.49 -41.46 -4.59
C ASP A 34 47.30 -40.99 -3.34
N GLY A 35 47.45 -41.65 -2.19
CA GLY A 35 46.98 -42.94 -1.68
C GLY A 35 47.80 -43.42 -0.45
N ALA A 36 47.34 -44.50 0.20
CA ALA A 36 48.00 -45.28 1.29
C ALA A 36 48.29 -44.58 2.65
N SER A 37 48.19 -45.21 3.84
CA SER A 37 47.69 -46.56 4.21
C SER A 37 47.65 -46.78 5.74
N SER A 38 46.73 -47.62 6.25
CA SER A 38 46.80 -48.41 7.53
C SER A 38 46.82 -47.65 8.89
N SER A 39 46.32 -48.17 10.02
CA SER A 39 45.44 -49.34 10.33
C SER A 39 45.08 -49.40 11.85
N ASP A 40 43.97 -50.06 12.17
CA ASP A 40 43.65 -50.77 13.45
C ASP A 40 43.55 -49.99 14.80
N SER A 41 42.30 -49.84 15.25
CA SER A 41 41.76 -50.30 16.55
C SER A 41 42.34 -49.87 17.92
N GLY A 42 41.45 -49.65 18.91
CA GLY A 42 41.67 -50.17 20.26
C GLY A 42 41.49 -49.21 21.45
N SER A 43 40.28 -49.21 22.04
CA SER A 43 39.96 -48.56 23.33
C SER A 43 40.79 -49.06 24.53
N ALA A 44 41.24 -48.13 25.40
CA ALA A 44 41.26 -48.26 26.87
C ALA A 44 41.62 -46.92 27.56
N ALA A 45 41.19 -46.71 28.82
CA ALA A 45 41.35 -45.45 29.57
C ALA A 45 42.17 -45.59 30.89
N VAL A 46 42.22 -44.49 31.68
CA VAL A 46 42.62 -44.37 33.11
C VAL A 46 44.10 -43.98 33.44
N ALA A 47 44.38 -42.67 33.35
CA ALA A 47 44.85 -41.72 34.39
C ALA A 47 45.92 -42.08 35.48
N THR A 48 46.74 -41.08 35.91
CA THR A 48 46.74 -40.43 37.28
C THR A 48 48.05 -39.69 37.70
N THR A 49 47.94 -38.82 38.73
CA THR A 49 48.98 -38.12 39.57
C THR A 49 49.68 -36.88 38.95
N ALA A 50 49.64 -35.62 39.47
CA ALA A 50 49.43 -34.96 40.79
C ALA A 50 50.68 -34.94 41.72
N ALA A 51 51.04 -33.92 42.53
CA ALA A 51 50.46 -32.62 43.01
C ALA A 51 51.65 -31.67 43.43
N PRO A 52 51.62 -30.68 44.40
CA PRO A 52 50.55 -29.99 45.18
C PRO A 52 50.70 -28.44 45.48
N ALA A 53 49.62 -27.80 45.99
CA ALA A 53 49.51 -26.75 47.05
C ALA A 53 50.34 -25.41 47.06
N ALA A 54 49.85 -24.27 47.60
CA ALA A 54 48.50 -23.79 47.97
C ALA A 54 48.53 -22.28 48.42
N ALA A 55 47.41 -21.55 48.24
CA ALA A 55 47.08 -20.28 48.91
C ALA A 55 45.54 -20.07 48.92
N THR A 56 44.99 -19.18 49.76
CA THR A 56 43.54 -19.17 50.10
C THR A 56 42.85 -17.80 50.02
N THR A 57 41.66 -17.78 49.41
CA THR A 57 40.57 -16.81 49.64
C THR A 57 39.23 -17.56 49.80
N ALA A 58 38.16 -16.86 50.14
CA ALA A 58 36.90 -17.47 50.60
C ALA A 58 36.16 -18.31 49.53
N ALA A 59 35.40 -19.29 49.99
CA ALA A 59 34.44 -20.01 49.14
C ALA A 59 33.21 -19.12 48.88
N PRO A 60 32.60 -19.19 47.68
CA PRO A 60 31.21 -18.79 47.48
C PRO A 60 30.29 -19.59 48.40
N ALA A 61 29.07 -19.08 48.64
CA ALA A 61 28.02 -19.92 49.20
C ALA A 61 27.68 -21.04 48.20
N ALA A 62 27.13 -22.15 48.70
CA ALA A 62 26.30 -22.96 47.82
C ALA A 62 25.13 -22.07 47.39
N ALA A 63 24.91 -21.93 46.08
CA ALA A 63 23.64 -21.42 45.59
C ALA A 63 22.52 -22.30 46.19
N VAL A 64 21.45 -21.66 46.63
CA VAL A 64 20.19 -22.38 46.81
C VAL A 64 19.80 -22.80 45.39
N ALA A 65 19.51 -24.10 45.19
CA ALA A 65 18.77 -24.47 44.00
C ALA A 65 17.40 -23.80 44.15
N ASP A 66 17.09 -22.86 43.27
CA ASP A 66 15.73 -22.36 43.20
C ASP A 66 14.90 -23.51 42.64
N ASP A 67 13.82 -23.87 43.35
CA ASP A 67 12.90 -24.92 42.91
C ASP A 67 11.83 -24.36 41.93
N SER A 68 12.04 -23.13 41.45
CA SER A 68 11.22 -22.43 40.45
C SER A 68 11.45 -22.96 39.04
N LEU A 69 10.42 -22.85 38.20
CA LEU A 69 10.50 -23.21 36.78
C LEU A 69 10.93 -22.00 35.92
N PRO A 70 11.61 -22.20 34.77
CA PRO A 70 12.13 -21.10 33.95
C PRO A 70 11.11 -20.03 33.54
N GLY A 71 9.83 -20.39 33.38
CA GLY A 71 8.74 -19.47 33.06
C GLY A 71 7.88 -19.02 34.24
N GLU A 72 8.23 -19.33 35.50
CA GLU A 72 7.35 -19.07 36.65
C GLU A 72 7.07 -17.56 36.83
N GLY A 73 5.82 -17.16 36.54
CA GLY A 73 5.38 -15.76 36.59
C GLY A 73 5.51 -15.01 35.27
N VAL A 74 5.85 -15.69 34.16
CA VAL A 74 5.77 -15.14 32.80
C VAL A 74 4.52 -15.70 32.12
N SER A 75 3.62 -14.79 31.73
CA SER A 75 2.45 -15.09 30.91
C SER A 75 2.75 -14.74 29.44
N LEU A 76 2.30 -15.58 28.50
CA LEU A 76 2.49 -15.43 27.05
C LEU A 76 1.14 -15.50 26.31
N ALA A 77 0.91 -14.58 25.38
CA ALA A 77 -0.20 -14.63 24.43
C ALA A 77 0.20 -15.48 23.20
N MET A 78 -0.57 -16.53 22.91
CA MET A 78 -0.33 -17.41 21.76
C MET A 78 -1.47 -17.31 20.75
N CYS A 79 -1.12 -17.06 19.49
CA CYS A 79 -1.99 -17.19 18.34
C CYS A 79 -1.76 -18.54 17.63
N ARG A 80 -2.70 -18.99 16.78
CA ARG A 80 -2.56 -20.20 15.94
C ARG A 80 -2.96 -19.96 14.50
N ALA A 81 -2.49 -20.85 13.63
CA ALA A 81 -2.91 -20.92 12.24
C ALA A 81 -4.42 -21.18 12.09
N ASP A 82 -5.05 -20.54 11.12
CA ASP A 82 -6.46 -20.74 10.70
C ASP A 82 -6.71 -22.07 9.96
N TRP A 83 -5.66 -22.84 9.63
CA TRP A 83 -5.78 -24.20 9.08
C TRP A 83 -5.64 -25.32 10.13
N ALA A 84 -6.57 -26.28 10.08
CA ALA A 84 -6.70 -27.35 11.06
C ALA A 84 -5.45 -28.20 11.28
N SER A 85 -4.58 -28.36 10.27
CA SER A 85 -3.35 -29.15 10.40
C SER A 85 -2.30 -28.47 11.31
N GLY A 86 -2.41 -27.16 11.57
CA GLY A 86 -1.53 -26.41 12.47
C GLY A 86 -1.82 -26.59 13.97
N TYR A 87 -3.05 -26.97 14.34
CA TYR A 87 -3.52 -26.94 15.74
C TYR A 87 -2.71 -27.83 16.70
N ILE A 88 -2.39 -29.08 16.28
CA ILE A 88 -1.63 -30.04 17.11
C ILE A 88 -0.21 -29.53 17.39
N GLN A 89 0.41 -28.87 16.41
CA GLN A 89 1.74 -28.30 16.54
C GLN A 89 1.76 -27.14 17.54
N ALA A 90 0.78 -26.23 17.42
CA ALA A 90 0.57 -25.13 18.37
C ALA A 90 0.35 -25.64 19.81
N GLU A 91 -0.56 -26.59 20.00
CA GLU A 91 -0.90 -27.13 21.33
C GLU A 91 0.26 -27.95 21.96
N ILE A 92 1.11 -28.62 21.15
CA ILE A 92 2.34 -29.25 21.66
C ILE A 92 3.32 -28.19 22.19
N VAL A 93 3.57 -27.10 21.45
CA VAL A 93 4.45 -26.01 21.91
C VAL A 93 3.89 -25.38 23.19
N ARG A 94 2.59 -25.09 23.22
CA ARG A 94 1.87 -24.58 24.41
C ARG A 94 2.09 -25.47 25.64
N GLN A 95 1.89 -26.78 25.53
CA GLN A 95 2.05 -27.71 26.66
C GLN A 95 3.52 -27.89 27.08
N ILE A 96 4.49 -27.74 26.18
CA ILE A 96 5.92 -27.71 26.55
C ILE A 96 6.25 -26.44 27.33
N LEU A 97 5.76 -25.27 26.91
CA LEU A 97 5.93 -24.00 27.64
C LEU A 97 5.26 -24.05 29.02
N GLN A 98 4.05 -24.58 29.13
CA GLN A 98 3.39 -24.82 30.42
C GLN A 98 4.18 -25.80 31.31
N THR A 99 4.84 -26.81 30.72
CA THR A 99 5.75 -27.72 31.45
C THR A 99 7.03 -27.02 31.91
N ALA A 100 7.50 -26.01 31.18
CA ALA A 100 8.58 -25.10 31.57
C ALA A 100 8.14 -23.98 32.53
N GLY A 101 6.87 -23.96 32.95
CA GLY A 101 6.35 -23.07 33.99
C GLY A 101 5.67 -21.78 33.51
N PHE A 102 5.59 -21.56 32.19
CA PHE A 102 4.91 -20.41 31.61
C PHE A 102 3.38 -20.52 31.75
N GLU A 103 2.71 -19.40 31.95
CA GLU A 103 1.28 -19.29 31.66
C GLU A 103 1.12 -18.98 30.17
N VAL A 104 0.28 -19.71 29.44
CA VAL A 104 0.05 -19.50 28.01
C VAL A 104 -1.46 -19.50 27.76
N SER A 105 -1.95 -18.55 26.95
CA SER A 105 -3.36 -18.44 26.54
C SER A 105 -3.85 -19.71 25.82
N ASP A 106 -5.13 -19.79 25.47
CA ASP A 106 -5.58 -20.83 24.55
C ASP A 106 -5.30 -20.41 23.11
N PRO A 107 -4.56 -21.22 22.31
CA PRO A 107 -4.30 -20.87 20.92
C PRO A 107 -5.60 -20.75 20.11
N ALA A 108 -6.73 -21.30 20.56
CA ALA A 108 -8.04 -21.08 19.94
C ALA A 108 -8.74 -19.76 20.36
N GLU A 109 -8.09 -18.87 21.11
CA GLU A 109 -8.58 -17.52 21.40
C GLU A 109 -8.17 -16.50 20.33
N ILE A 110 -7.08 -16.76 19.58
CA ILE A 110 -6.58 -15.92 18.47
C ILE A 110 -6.14 -16.83 17.33
N GLU A 111 -6.88 -16.83 16.22
CA GLU A 111 -6.71 -17.74 15.09
C GLU A 111 -6.63 -16.95 13.79
N LEU A 112 -5.50 -17.06 13.09
CA LEU A 112 -5.05 -16.13 12.05
C LEU A 112 -4.34 -16.89 10.91
N GLY A 113 -4.57 -16.44 9.68
CA GLY A 113 -3.72 -16.78 8.52
C GLY A 113 -2.36 -16.08 8.57
N PRO A 114 -1.42 -16.43 7.68
CA PRO A 114 -0.01 -16.00 7.76
C PRO A 114 0.19 -14.49 7.88
N SER A 115 -0.35 -13.70 6.94
CA SER A 115 -0.23 -12.24 6.93
C SER A 115 -0.65 -11.63 8.27
N ASN A 116 -1.90 -11.85 8.67
CA ASN A 116 -2.47 -11.33 9.91
C ASN A 116 -1.70 -11.81 11.16
N ALA A 117 -1.16 -13.04 11.17
CA ALA A 117 -0.38 -13.55 12.30
C ALA A 117 0.94 -12.78 12.49
N PHE A 118 1.56 -12.33 11.42
CA PHE A 118 2.81 -11.57 11.47
C PHE A 118 2.61 -10.14 11.94
N THR A 119 1.64 -9.42 11.39
CA THR A 119 1.23 -8.09 11.87
C THR A 119 0.77 -8.14 13.34
N ALA A 120 -0.08 -9.11 13.70
CA ALA A 120 -0.53 -9.30 15.08
C ALA A 120 0.59 -9.66 16.07
N MET A 121 1.70 -10.24 15.61
CA MET A 121 2.90 -10.37 16.43
C MET A 121 3.64 -9.05 16.57
N ALA A 122 3.88 -8.31 15.49
CA ALA A 122 4.57 -7.02 15.57
C ALA A 122 3.87 -6.05 16.53
N ASP A 123 2.56 -5.84 16.32
CA ASP A 123 1.68 -4.96 17.11
C ASP A 123 1.48 -5.42 18.56
N GLY A 124 1.85 -6.67 18.88
CA GLY A 124 1.74 -7.23 20.24
C GLY A 124 0.38 -7.84 20.60
N ALA A 125 -0.51 -8.06 19.63
CA ALA A 125 -1.76 -8.79 19.85
C ALA A 125 -1.55 -10.28 20.18
N CYS A 126 -0.47 -10.90 19.70
CA CYS A 126 0.08 -12.14 20.25
C CYS A 126 1.61 -12.07 20.43
N ASP A 127 2.15 -12.81 21.39
CA ASP A 127 3.60 -12.86 21.64
C ASP A 127 4.33 -13.77 20.65
N PHE A 128 3.71 -14.88 20.23
CA PHE A 128 4.35 -15.87 19.36
C PHE A 128 3.35 -16.73 18.57
N TRP A 129 3.81 -17.20 17.42
CA TRP A 129 3.10 -18.09 16.50
C TRP A 129 3.94 -19.33 16.20
N ALA A 130 3.36 -20.52 16.33
CA ALA A 130 4.09 -21.79 16.25
C ALA A 130 3.97 -22.49 14.88
N ASN A 131 3.52 -21.79 13.84
CA ASN A 131 3.08 -22.38 12.57
C ASN A 131 3.76 -21.77 11.32
N SER A 132 4.91 -21.12 11.46
CA SER A 132 5.59 -20.41 10.37
C SER A 132 6.37 -21.35 9.45
N TRP A 133 6.30 -21.12 8.12
CA TRP A 133 6.98 -21.90 7.07
C TRP A 133 8.00 -21.04 6.34
N TYR A 134 9.26 -21.46 6.27
CA TYR A 134 10.32 -20.72 5.58
C TYR A 134 10.93 -21.55 4.43
N PRO A 135 11.34 -20.94 3.30
CA PRO A 135 11.42 -19.50 3.06
C PRO A 135 10.08 -18.79 2.83
N VAL A 136 9.01 -19.52 2.52
CA VAL A 136 7.74 -18.97 2.00
C VAL A 136 7.15 -17.79 2.81
N HIS A 137 7.17 -17.83 4.14
CA HIS A 137 6.63 -16.76 4.99
C HIS A 137 7.61 -15.57 5.20
N TYR A 138 8.79 -15.52 4.57
CA TYR A 138 9.66 -14.34 4.67
C TYR A 138 9.03 -13.09 4.04
N SER A 139 8.10 -13.22 3.08
CA SER A 139 7.34 -12.08 2.54
C SER A 139 6.68 -11.27 3.66
N TRP A 140 6.08 -11.96 4.64
CA TRP A 140 5.44 -11.34 5.81
C TRP A 140 6.41 -10.83 6.88
N PHE A 141 7.72 -11.05 6.75
CA PHE A 141 8.76 -10.34 7.53
C PHE A 141 9.14 -9.01 6.88
N GLU A 142 9.05 -8.95 5.55
CA GLU A 142 9.44 -7.83 4.71
C GLU A 142 8.33 -6.77 4.61
N ASN A 143 7.08 -7.11 4.97
CA ASN A 143 5.97 -6.18 5.14
C ASN A 143 6.33 -4.97 6.01
N GLN A 144 5.99 -3.78 5.50
CA GLN A 144 6.08 -2.54 6.26
C GLN A 144 4.85 -2.34 7.15
N LEU A 145 5.05 -1.80 8.35
CA LEU A 145 4.01 -1.42 9.31
C LEU A 145 3.62 0.05 9.12
N SER A 146 2.49 0.46 9.70
CA SER A 146 1.98 1.84 9.60
C SER A 146 2.86 2.92 10.25
N ASP A 147 3.89 2.53 11.03
CA ASP A 147 4.92 3.44 11.56
C ASP A 147 6.20 3.51 10.72
N GLY A 148 6.25 2.77 9.59
CA GLY A 148 7.38 2.71 8.67
C GLY A 148 8.45 1.67 9.02
N SER A 149 8.35 0.97 10.17
CA SER A 149 9.23 -0.16 10.51
C SER A 149 8.78 -1.46 9.82
N LEU A 150 9.64 -2.48 9.77
CA LEU A 150 9.29 -3.77 9.19
C LEU A 150 8.79 -4.74 10.27
N VAL A 151 7.98 -5.74 9.90
CA VAL A 151 7.66 -6.85 10.81
C VAL A 151 8.94 -7.50 11.38
N ALA A 152 10.00 -7.60 10.56
CA ALA A 152 11.32 -8.11 10.97
C ALA A 152 12.00 -7.33 12.12
N ASP A 153 11.69 -6.04 12.32
CA ASP A 153 12.22 -5.27 13.47
C ASP A 153 11.62 -5.76 14.80
N HIS A 154 10.38 -6.26 14.77
CA HIS A 154 9.60 -6.63 15.95
C HIS A 154 9.48 -8.14 16.18
N VAL A 155 9.69 -8.96 15.15
CA VAL A 155 9.48 -10.42 15.16
C VAL A 155 10.75 -11.16 14.73
N GLU A 156 11.14 -12.19 15.48
CA GLU A 156 12.28 -13.05 15.19
C GLU A 156 11.82 -14.47 14.79
N ALA A 157 12.44 -15.02 13.75
CA ALA A 157 12.33 -16.42 13.38
C ALA A 157 13.22 -17.26 14.31
N VAL A 158 12.65 -18.09 15.18
CA VAL A 158 13.41 -18.95 16.10
C VAL A 158 13.42 -20.40 15.59
N PRO A 159 14.60 -20.95 15.24
CA PRO A 159 14.70 -22.32 14.74
C PRO A 159 14.08 -23.36 15.67
N GLY A 160 13.47 -24.40 15.11
CA GLY A 160 12.78 -25.41 15.91
C GLY A 160 11.98 -26.41 15.08
N LEU A 161 11.09 -27.14 15.76
CA LEU A 161 10.03 -28.01 15.23
C LEU A 161 10.48 -28.98 14.10
N PHE A 162 10.42 -28.58 12.83
CA PHE A 162 10.80 -29.41 11.68
C PHE A 162 11.71 -28.65 10.70
N GLN A 163 12.72 -29.35 10.17
CA GLN A 163 13.74 -28.77 9.29
C GLN A 163 13.90 -29.62 8.02
N ASP A 164 14.09 -28.99 6.85
CA ASP A 164 14.08 -29.63 5.52
C ASP A 164 12.82 -30.51 5.25
N ALA A 165 11.68 -30.17 5.85
CA ALA A 165 10.62 -31.15 6.15
C ALA A 165 9.22 -30.83 5.57
N GLY A 166 8.94 -29.56 5.28
CA GLY A 166 7.68 -29.12 4.69
C GLY A 166 7.65 -29.36 3.18
N VAL A 167 7.24 -30.55 2.75
CA VAL A 167 7.10 -30.86 1.31
C VAL A 167 5.73 -30.43 0.81
N GLN A 168 5.69 -29.59 -0.23
CA GLN A 168 4.50 -28.93 -0.74
C GLN A 168 4.48 -28.86 -2.29
N GLY A 169 3.30 -28.56 -2.84
CA GLY A 169 3.07 -28.39 -4.28
C GLY A 169 1.80 -29.08 -4.80
N PHE A 170 1.73 -29.31 -6.10
CA PHE A 170 0.52 -29.82 -6.74
C PHE A 170 0.35 -31.36 -6.67
N LEU A 171 -0.88 -31.81 -6.39
CA LEU A 171 -1.38 -33.16 -6.60
C LEU A 171 -2.30 -33.23 -7.82
N VAL A 172 -2.19 -34.29 -8.63
CA VAL A 172 -3.04 -34.57 -9.81
C VAL A 172 -3.74 -35.92 -9.70
N THR A 173 -4.97 -36.04 -10.22
CA THR A 173 -5.71 -37.33 -10.27
C THR A 173 -4.91 -38.40 -11.02
N LYS A 174 -4.50 -39.47 -10.33
CA LYS A 174 -3.55 -40.46 -10.86
C LYS A 174 -4.08 -41.20 -12.09
N SER A 175 -5.35 -41.62 -12.08
CA SER A 175 -5.93 -42.36 -13.22
C SER A 175 -5.99 -41.52 -14.48
N TRP A 176 -6.27 -40.22 -14.35
CA TRP A 176 -6.31 -39.29 -15.46
C TRP A 176 -4.89 -38.98 -15.97
N ALA A 177 -3.93 -38.75 -15.07
CA ALA A 177 -2.53 -38.54 -15.43
C ALA A 177 -1.91 -39.76 -16.14
N GLU A 178 -2.19 -40.98 -15.67
CA GLU A 178 -1.70 -42.23 -16.29
C GLU A 178 -2.36 -42.51 -17.66
N ASP A 179 -3.67 -42.29 -17.82
CA ASP A 179 -4.34 -42.52 -19.12
C ASP A 179 -3.96 -41.47 -20.18
N ASN A 180 -3.69 -40.22 -19.79
CA ASN A 180 -3.28 -39.15 -20.70
C ASN A 180 -1.77 -39.06 -20.93
N ASN A 181 -0.93 -39.65 -20.07
CA ASN A 181 0.54 -39.55 -20.06
C ASN A 181 1.02 -38.12 -19.69
N VAL A 182 0.56 -37.62 -18.56
CA VAL A 182 1.00 -36.33 -17.98
C VAL A 182 2.37 -36.47 -17.32
N SER A 183 3.32 -35.62 -17.68
CA SER A 183 4.63 -35.45 -17.03
C SER A 183 4.71 -34.22 -16.15
N THR A 184 4.14 -33.11 -16.59
CA THR A 184 4.36 -31.76 -16.02
C THR A 184 3.11 -30.90 -16.14
N ILE A 185 2.95 -29.89 -15.28
CA ILE A 185 1.84 -28.93 -15.39
C ILE A 185 1.97 -28.04 -16.65
N ASP A 186 3.21 -27.75 -17.08
CA ASP A 186 3.52 -27.07 -18.33
C ASP A 186 2.97 -27.81 -19.57
N GLN A 187 2.98 -29.14 -19.53
CA GLN A 187 2.34 -29.98 -20.56
C GLN A 187 0.81 -29.82 -20.53
N ILE A 188 0.20 -29.67 -19.36
CA ILE A 188 -1.25 -29.49 -19.21
C ILE A 188 -1.66 -28.13 -19.82
N ASN A 189 -0.97 -27.05 -19.43
CA ASN A 189 -1.15 -25.72 -20.00
C ASN A 189 -0.96 -25.69 -21.53
N SER A 190 0.07 -26.36 -22.06
CA SER A 190 0.41 -26.28 -23.48
C SER A 190 -0.38 -27.21 -24.41
N ASP A 191 -1.24 -28.10 -23.89
CA ASP A 191 -2.12 -28.96 -24.69
C ASP A 191 -3.61 -28.68 -24.37
N GLU A 192 -4.32 -28.08 -25.34
CA GLU A 192 -5.78 -27.86 -25.31
C GLU A 192 -6.54 -29.14 -24.95
N ALA A 193 -6.04 -30.33 -25.33
CA ALA A 193 -6.67 -31.60 -24.98
C ALA A 193 -6.49 -32.02 -23.51
N LEU A 194 -5.70 -31.30 -22.71
CA LEU A 194 -5.50 -31.54 -21.28
C LEU A 194 -6.18 -30.48 -20.41
N TRP A 195 -5.84 -29.20 -20.55
CA TRP A 195 -6.42 -28.14 -19.70
C TRP A 195 -7.93 -27.99 -19.89
N SER A 196 -8.48 -28.19 -21.10
CA SER A 196 -9.95 -28.13 -21.31
C SER A 196 -10.72 -29.32 -20.73
N GLN A 197 -10.05 -30.23 -20.02
CA GLN A 197 -10.69 -31.22 -19.15
C GLN A 197 -10.77 -30.73 -17.68
N LEU A 198 -9.95 -29.76 -17.29
CA LEU A 198 -9.95 -29.10 -15.98
C LEU A 198 -10.85 -27.84 -15.95
N ASP A 199 -11.23 -27.31 -17.11
CA ASP A 199 -12.28 -26.30 -17.32
C ASP A 199 -13.66 -26.85 -16.90
N SER A 200 -14.09 -26.59 -15.65
CA SER A 200 -15.35 -27.16 -15.11
C SER A 200 -16.52 -26.17 -15.11
N ASP A 201 -16.24 -24.86 -15.02
CA ASP A 201 -17.25 -23.80 -15.14
C ASP A 201 -17.60 -23.45 -16.60
N GLY A 202 -16.66 -23.66 -17.53
CA GLY A 202 -16.78 -23.36 -18.96
C GLY A 202 -16.18 -22.01 -19.37
N ASN A 203 -15.31 -21.38 -18.56
CA ASN A 203 -14.71 -20.09 -18.87
C ASN A 203 -13.59 -20.14 -19.93
N GLY A 204 -12.98 -21.31 -20.12
CA GLY A 204 -11.91 -21.52 -21.11
C GLY A 204 -10.50 -21.57 -20.55
N LYS A 205 -10.32 -21.80 -19.25
CA LYS A 205 -9.05 -22.13 -18.59
C LYS A 205 -9.15 -23.41 -17.76
N GLY A 206 -8.02 -24.05 -17.46
CA GLY A 206 -7.93 -25.22 -16.59
C GLY A 206 -7.75 -24.84 -15.13
N GLU A 207 -8.63 -25.35 -14.27
CA GLU A 207 -8.62 -25.08 -12.82
C GLU A 207 -7.43 -25.73 -12.07
N ILE A 208 -6.78 -24.93 -11.23
CA ILE A 208 -5.91 -25.36 -10.12
C ILE A 208 -6.66 -25.07 -8.83
N LEU A 209 -7.06 -26.09 -8.08
CA LEU A 209 -7.69 -25.92 -6.77
C LEU A 209 -6.60 -25.47 -5.78
N GLY A 210 -6.60 -24.20 -5.38
CA GLY A 210 -5.47 -23.55 -4.72
C GLY A 210 -5.65 -23.24 -3.24
N CYS A 211 -5.19 -22.05 -2.84
CA CYS A 211 -5.30 -21.49 -1.49
C CYS A 211 -6.35 -20.36 -1.40
N PRO A 212 -6.72 -19.94 -0.18
CA PRO A 212 -7.33 -18.64 0.09
C PRO A 212 -6.31 -17.50 -0.06
N GLU A 213 -6.78 -16.31 -0.43
CA GLU A 213 -5.95 -15.11 -0.74
C GLU A 213 -5.11 -14.59 0.44
N ASN A 214 -5.47 -14.92 1.68
CA ASN A 214 -4.71 -14.49 2.86
C ASN A 214 -3.53 -15.44 3.21
N TRP A 215 -3.23 -16.44 2.37
CA TRP A 215 -2.16 -17.42 2.57
C TRP A 215 -1.13 -17.35 1.43
N THR A 216 0.18 -17.31 1.74
CA THR A 216 1.24 -17.12 0.72
C THR A 216 1.27 -18.14 -0.43
N CYS A 217 0.64 -19.31 -0.26
CA CYS A 217 0.52 -20.27 -1.35
C CYS A 217 -0.39 -19.78 -2.49
N ASP A 218 -1.25 -18.78 -2.25
CA ASP A 218 -1.97 -18.05 -3.29
C ASP A 218 -0.99 -17.26 -4.17
N ASP A 219 -0.26 -16.32 -3.59
CA ASP A 219 0.77 -15.52 -4.28
C ASP A 219 1.80 -16.39 -5.01
N THR A 220 2.19 -17.50 -4.38
CA THR A 220 3.18 -18.43 -4.94
C THR A 220 2.65 -19.17 -6.19
N ILE A 221 1.35 -19.49 -6.22
CA ILE A 221 0.69 -20.14 -7.38
C ILE A 221 0.36 -19.11 -8.45
N GLU A 222 -0.07 -17.89 -8.12
CA GLU A 222 -0.31 -16.84 -9.11
C GLU A 222 1.00 -16.43 -9.82
N ASN A 223 2.12 -16.34 -9.08
CA ASN A 223 3.45 -16.16 -9.69
C ASN A 223 3.80 -17.34 -10.63
N GLN A 224 3.51 -18.59 -10.23
CA GLN A 224 3.69 -19.76 -11.12
C GLN A 224 2.78 -19.70 -12.36
N ILE A 225 1.55 -19.21 -12.24
CA ILE A 225 0.64 -19.07 -13.39
C ILE A 225 1.16 -17.98 -14.34
N ALA A 226 1.62 -16.84 -13.82
CA ALA A 226 2.09 -15.72 -14.61
C ALA A 226 3.42 -15.99 -15.35
N PHE A 227 4.30 -16.85 -14.82
CA PHE A 227 5.66 -17.06 -15.39
C PHE A 227 5.94 -18.50 -15.84
N GLY A 228 5.19 -19.48 -15.35
CA GLY A 228 5.27 -20.88 -15.73
C GLY A 228 6.69 -21.44 -15.58
N ASN A 229 7.31 -21.79 -16.71
CA ASN A 229 8.67 -22.33 -16.74
C ASN A 229 9.78 -21.26 -16.89
N GLY A 230 9.50 -20.00 -16.51
CA GLY A 230 10.40 -18.86 -16.68
C GLY A 230 10.58 -18.38 -18.13
N THR A 231 9.84 -18.97 -19.09
CA THR A 231 9.88 -18.56 -20.51
C THR A 231 8.51 -18.58 -21.21
N THR A 232 7.46 -19.06 -20.54
CA THR A 232 6.09 -19.16 -21.05
C THR A 232 5.14 -19.33 -19.87
N ALA A 233 4.25 -18.35 -19.68
CA ALA A 233 3.20 -18.37 -18.67
C ALA A 233 2.26 -19.57 -18.81
N TRP A 234 1.54 -19.89 -17.73
CA TRP A 234 0.42 -20.82 -17.76
C TRP A 234 -0.90 -20.12 -18.13
N ASP A 235 -0.90 -19.37 -19.24
CA ASP A 235 -2.04 -18.57 -19.75
C ASP A 235 -3.38 -19.33 -19.83
N ASN A 236 -3.33 -20.66 -20.00
CA ASN A 236 -4.52 -21.52 -20.12
C ASN A 236 -4.92 -22.16 -18.78
N MET A 237 -4.35 -21.71 -17.67
CA MET A 237 -4.64 -22.16 -16.30
C MET A 237 -5.09 -20.97 -15.45
N GLU A 238 -5.71 -21.26 -14.31
CA GLU A 238 -6.03 -20.30 -13.25
C GLU A 238 -6.17 -21.00 -11.91
N GLN A 239 -6.11 -20.22 -10.83
CA GLN A 239 -6.39 -20.72 -9.50
C GLN A 239 -7.87 -20.55 -9.14
N THR A 240 -8.51 -21.65 -8.72
CA THR A 240 -9.79 -21.59 -8.01
C THR A 240 -9.51 -21.31 -6.53
N LYS A 241 -9.89 -20.10 -6.10
CA LYS A 241 -9.72 -19.62 -4.72
C LYS A 241 -11.03 -19.81 -3.95
N ALA A 242 -10.96 -20.44 -2.77
CA ALA A 242 -12.08 -20.67 -1.86
C ALA A 242 -11.55 -21.23 -0.52
N GLY A 243 -12.43 -21.42 0.46
CA GLY A 243 -12.10 -22.10 1.72
C GLY A 243 -11.54 -23.51 1.46
N TYR A 244 -10.27 -23.73 1.83
CA TYR A 244 -9.46 -24.88 1.40
C TYR A 244 -10.11 -26.26 1.62
N ASP A 245 -10.82 -26.47 2.75
CA ASP A 245 -11.51 -27.74 3.02
C ASP A 245 -12.59 -28.08 1.97
N ALA A 246 -13.20 -27.08 1.32
CA ALA A 246 -14.14 -27.29 0.23
C ALA A 246 -13.44 -27.72 -1.07
N LEU A 247 -12.36 -27.03 -1.44
CA LEU A 247 -11.50 -27.37 -2.58
C LEU A 247 -10.91 -28.78 -2.46
N TYR A 248 -10.44 -29.14 -1.26
CA TYR A 248 -9.97 -30.49 -0.95
C TYR A 248 -11.09 -31.54 -1.03
N ALA A 249 -12.28 -31.25 -0.48
CA ALA A 249 -13.42 -32.17 -0.56
C ALA A 249 -13.88 -32.40 -2.01
N GLU A 250 -13.84 -31.36 -2.85
CA GLU A 250 -14.07 -31.45 -4.29
C GLU A 250 -13.01 -32.31 -4.99
N MET A 251 -11.72 -32.07 -4.74
CA MET A 251 -10.65 -32.91 -5.29
C MET A 251 -10.81 -34.39 -4.89
N VAL A 252 -11.25 -34.67 -3.66
CA VAL A 252 -11.58 -36.03 -3.22
C VAL A 252 -12.72 -36.64 -4.05
N ASP A 253 -13.77 -35.90 -4.38
CA ASP A 253 -14.86 -36.40 -5.23
C ASP A 253 -14.45 -36.53 -6.71
N ARG A 254 -13.70 -35.58 -7.28
CA ARG A 254 -13.09 -35.70 -8.62
C ARG A 254 -12.24 -36.98 -8.71
N VAL A 255 -11.33 -37.20 -7.76
CA VAL A 255 -10.49 -38.41 -7.67
C VAL A 255 -11.31 -39.69 -7.46
N ASN A 256 -12.39 -39.66 -6.68
CA ASN A 256 -13.29 -40.82 -6.48
C ASN A 256 -14.04 -41.22 -7.76
N ASN A 257 -14.40 -40.25 -8.61
CA ASN A 257 -15.02 -40.49 -9.91
C ASN A 257 -14.02 -40.89 -11.00
N GLY A 258 -12.73 -40.56 -10.80
CA GLY A 258 -11.66 -40.69 -11.80
C GLY A 258 -11.60 -39.50 -12.76
N GLU A 259 -12.15 -38.37 -12.34
CA GLU A 259 -12.23 -37.10 -13.07
C GLU A 259 -10.92 -36.29 -12.89
N PRO A 260 -10.57 -35.44 -13.87
CA PRO A 260 -9.40 -34.56 -13.79
C PRO A 260 -9.50 -33.60 -12.62
N GLY A 261 -8.35 -33.28 -12.02
CA GLY A 261 -8.22 -32.29 -10.97
C GLY A 261 -6.75 -32.05 -10.65
N ILE A 262 -6.42 -30.82 -10.30
CA ILE A 262 -5.15 -30.39 -9.70
C ILE A 262 -5.51 -29.72 -8.37
N LEU A 263 -4.78 -30.05 -7.29
CA LEU A 263 -4.95 -29.43 -5.97
C LEU A 263 -3.58 -29.11 -5.38
N TYR A 264 -3.37 -27.89 -4.90
CA TYR A 264 -2.19 -27.56 -4.08
C TYR A 264 -2.30 -28.21 -2.69
N THR A 265 -1.22 -28.79 -2.18
CA THR A 265 -1.16 -29.26 -0.78
C THR A 265 0.26 -29.30 -0.23
N TRP A 266 0.36 -29.43 1.10
CA TRP A 266 1.60 -29.52 1.86
C TRP A 266 1.64 -30.77 2.74
N THR A 267 2.78 -31.02 3.39
CA THR A 267 2.94 -32.06 4.42
C THR A 267 3.83 -31.52 5.55
N PRO A 268 3.54 -31.79 6.84
CA PRO A 268 2.59 -32.78 7.37
C PRO A 268 1.13 -32.31 7.37
N THR A 269 0.26 -33.11 6.78
CA THR A 269 -1.20 -32.96 6.85
C THR A 269 -1.88 -34.32 6.82
N ALA A 270 -3.16 -34.37 7.22
CA ALA A 270 -4.01 -35.54 7.09
C ALA A 270 -4.63 -35.69 5.68
N TYR A 271 -4.71 -34.61 4.88
CA TYR A 271 -5.27 -34.62 3.51
C TYR A 271 -4.62 -35.69 2.61
N VAL A 272 -3.29 -35.84 2.67
CA VAL A 272 -2.51 -36.86 1.93
C VAL A 272 -2.76 -38.31 2.39
N THR A 273 -3.65 -38.53 3.36
CA THR A 273 -4.09 -39.88 3.78
C THR A 273 -5.43 -40.31 3.17
N VAL A 274 -6.12 -39.40 2.46
CA VAL A 274 -7.26 -39.69 1.58
C VAL A 274 -6.86 -39.50 0.11
N LEU A 275 -6.19 -38.40 -0.20
CA LEU A 275 -5.49 -38.17 -1.46
C LEU A 275 -4.07 -38.74 -1.35
N ILE A 276 -3.96 -40.07 -1.41
CA ILE A 276 -2.73 -40.83 -1.16
C ILE A 276 -1.81 -40.80 -2.39
N PRO A 277 -0.62 -40.16 -2.33
CA PRO A 277 0.32 -40.14 -3.43
C PRO A 277 0.77 -41.56 -3.79
N GLY A 278 0.55 -41.90 -5.06
CA GLY A 278 0.84 -43.20 -5.64
C GLY A 278 -0.26 -44.25 -5.57
N GLU A 279 -1.35 -44.05 -4.80
CA GLU A 279 -2.54 -44.92 -4.86
C GLU A 279 -3.67 -44.32 -5.71
N ASN A 280 -4.07 -43.06 -5.48
CA ASN A 280 -5.15 -42.38 -6.22
C ASN A 280 -4.79 -40.98 -6.76
N VAL A 281 -3.74 -40.34 -6.26
CA VAL A 281 -3.13 -39.12 -6.82
C VAL A 281 -1.64 -39.33 -7.12
N LEU A 282 -1.02 -38.40 -7.82
CA LEU A 282 0.43 -38.24 -7.94
C LEU A 282 0.80 -36.80 -7.57
N TRP A 283 2.00 -36.59 -7.05
CA TRP A 283 2.61 -35.26 -7.11
C TRP A 283 2.92 -34.90 -8.56
N LEU A 284 2.59 -33.68 -8.97
CA LEU A 284 2.77 -33.15 -10.31
C LEU A 284 4.03 -32.27 -10.35
N SER A 285 4.88 -32.49 -11.34
CA SER A 285 6.12 -31.73 -11.55
C SER A 285 5.89 -30.45 -12.36
N VAL A 286 6.74 -29.45 -12.14
CA VAL A 286 7.01 -28.35 -13.08
C VAL A 286 8.18 -28.69 -14.00
N GLU A 287 8.36 -27.99 -15.13
CA GLU A 287 9.51 -28.15 -16.03
C GLU A 287 10.76 -27.39 -15.58
N ASN A 288 10.60 -26.10 -15.27
CA ASN A 288 11.59 -25.26 -14.58
C ASN A 288 10.87 -24.57 -13.41
N PRO A 289 11.51 -24.36 -12.26
CA PRO A 289 10.97 -23.49 -11.22
C PRO A 289 11.43 -22.03 -11.45
N LEU A 290 10.83 -21.07 -10.75
CA LEU A 290 11.08 -19.63 -10.91
C LEU A 290 12.30 -19.13 -10.13
N ASP A 291 13.06 -18.20 -10.70
CA ASP A 291 14.04 -17.42 -9.92
C ASP A 291 13.35 -16.41 -8.99
N ALA A 292 14.12 -15.73 -8.13
CA ALA A 292 13.63 -14.79 -7.13
C ALA A 292 13.17 -13.42 -7.73
N SER A 293 12.61 -13.43 -8.93
CA SER A 293 12.39 -12.25 -9.77
C SER A 293 11.22 -11.33 -9.36
N ASN A 294 10.58 -11.58 -8.21
CA ASN A 294 9.30 -10.98 -7.76
C ASN A 294 8.37 -10.56 -8.92
N PRO A 295 8.04 -11.47 -9.84
CA PRO A 295 7.75 -11.04 -11.21
C PRO A 295 6.30 -10.57 -11.41
N LEU A 296 5.45 -10.66 -10.37
CA LEU A 296 4.17 -9.95 -10.26
C LEU A 296 4.26 -8.57 -9.55
N GLY A 297 5.42 -8.20 -9.00
CA GLY A 297 5.62 -6.93 -8.29
C GLY A 297 4.91 -6.83 -6.93
N LEU A 298 4.56 -7.96 -6.31
CA LEU A 298 3.85 -8.00 -5.03
C LEU A 298 4.77 -7.62 -3.86
N GLU A 299 4.24 -6.95 -2.83
CA GLU A 299 5.00 -6.65 -1.61
C GLU A 299 5.46 -7.96 -0.93
N GLY A 300 6.74 -8.03 -0.51
CA GLY A 300 7.37 -9.25 -0.01
C GLY A 300 7.53 -10.38 -1.04
N GLY A 301 7.09 -10.22 -2.30
CA GLY A 301 7.12 -11.29 -3.30
C GLY A 301 8.52 -11.74 -3.77
N ALA A 302 9.57 -10.97 -3.44
CA ALA A 302 10.96 -11.41 -3.61
C ALA A 302 11.28 -12.67 -2.78
N SER A 303 10.63 -12.84 -1.63
CA SER A 303 10.71 -14.03 -0.80
C SER A 303 9.97 -15.26 -1.34
N HIS A 304 9.21 -15.14 -2.45
CA HIS A 304 8.51 -16.28 -3.09
C HIS A 304 9.43 -17.14 -3.99
N ASN A 305 10.75 -17.07 -3.77
CA ASN A 305 11.81 -17.78 -4.49
C ASN A 305 11.56 -19.29 -4.65
N GLN A 306 11.76 -19.82 -5.86
CA GLN A 306 11.48 -21.22 -6.21
C GLN A 306 12.74 -21.91 -6.74
N GLY A 307 13.64 -22.31 -5.84
CA GLY A 307 14.84 -23.08 -6.21
C GLY A 307 14.55 -24.52 -6.66
N GLU A 308 15.56 -25.41 -6.59
CA GLU A 308 15.37 -26.84 -6.89
C GLU A 308 14.50 -27.52 -5.80
N GLY A 309 13.19 -27.43 -5.98
CA GLY A 309 12.18 -28.06 -5.13
C GLY A 309 12.26 -29.59 -5.05
N PHE A 310 11.44 -30.17 -4.16
CA PHE A 310 11.64 -31.54 -3.65
C PHE A 310 11.69 -32.64 -4.74
N THR A 311 12.88 -33.19 -5.00
CA THR A 311 13.10 -34.27 -6.01
C THR A 311 13.04 -35.69 -5.44
N GLY A 312 12.67 -35.86 -4.16
CA GLY A 312 12.86 -37.10 -3.41
C GLY A 312 11.85 -38.24 -3.66
N PHE A 313 10.76 -37.99 -4.39
CA PHE A 313 9.75 -39.02 -4.68
C PHE A 313 10.11 -39.89 -5.90
N ASP A 314 9.76 -41.17 -5.85
CA ASP A 314 9.91 -42.06 -7.01
C ASP A 314 8.73 -41.95 -7.99
N ALA A 315 8.95 -42.46 -9.21
CA ALA A 315 8.00 -42.46 -10.33
C ALA A 315 6.70 -43.27 -10.09
N SER A 316 6.45 -43.79 -8.88
CA SER A 316 5.16 -44.33 -8.48
C SER A 316 4.30 -43.34 -7.70
N MET A 317 4.92 -42.30 -7.09
CA MET A 317 4.28 -41.26 -6.27
C MET A 317 4.28 -39.87 -6.94
N CYS A 318 5.18 -39.64 -7.90
CA CYS A 318 5.37 -38.37 -8.59
C CYS A 318 5.40 -38.57 -10.11
N THR A 319 5.04 -37.56 -10.90
CA THR A 319 5.30 -37.54 -12.36
C THR A 319 6.80 -37.45 -12.63
N GLN A 320 7.23 -37.45 -13.91
CA GLN A 320 8.66 -37.58 -14.29
C GLN A 320 9.08 -36.57 -15.37
N PRO A 321 10.11 -35.72 -15.15
CA PRO A 321 10.96 -35.61 -13.95
C PRO A 321 10.13 -35.33 -12.68
N CYS A 322 10.70 -35.56 -11.50
CA CYS A 322 10.06 -35.15 -10.25
C CYS A 322 10.79 -33.93 -9.72
N GLN A 323 10.21 -32.76 -10.01
CA GLN A 323 10.61 -31.46 -9.50
C GLN A 323 9.33 -30.72 -9.16
N LEU A 324 8.99 -30.58 -7.88
CA LEU A 324 7.69 -30.04 -7.47
C LEU A 324 7.56 -28.53 -7.75
N GLY A 325 8.67 -27.77 -7.74
CA GLY A 325 8.63 -26.30 -7.86
C GLY A 325 8.62 -25.55 -6.52
N TRP A 326 8.63 -26.25 -5.38
CA TRP A 326 8.78 -25.65 -4.06
C TRP A 326 9.95 -26.26 -3.29
N GLU A 327 10.78 -25.39 -2.71
CA GLU A 327 11.81 -25.80 -1.75
C GLU A 327 11.19 -26.50 -0.51
N PRO A 328 11.87 -27.49 0.08
CA PRO A 328 11.38 -28.15 1.30
C PRO A 328 11.45 -27.18 2.48
N ALA A 329 10.29 -26.82 3.05
CA ALA A 329 10.22 -25.76 4.03
C ALA A 329 10.73 -26.16 5.43
N ASP A 330 11.35 -25.20 6.11
CA ASP A 330 11.54 -25.21 7.55
C ASP A 330 10.25 -24.75 8.24
N ILE A 331 9.74 -25.55 9.18
CA ILE A 331 8.51 -25.25 9.92
C ILE A 331 8.92 -24.99 11.36
N GLN A 332 8.77 -23.75 11.83
CA GLN A 332 9.34 -23.29 13.10
C GLN A 332 8.47 -22.24 13.83
N VAL A 333 9.04 -21.59 14.85
CA VAL A 333 8.33 -20.62 15.70
C VAL A 333 8.76 -19.20 15.34
N SER A 334 7.81 -18.30 15.13
CA SER A 334 8.06 -16.86 15.12
C SER A 334 7.62 -16.26 16.45
N MET A 335 8.39 -15.31 16.97
CA MET A 335 8.09 -14.70 18.28
C MET A 335 8.60 -13.25 18.35
N ARG A 336 7.87 -12.39 19.06
CA ARG A 336 8.26 -11.00 19.30
C ARG A 336 9.68 -10.89 19.87
N THR A 337 10.54 -10.16 19.18
CA THR A 337 11.95 -9.92 19.50
C THR A 337 12.11 -9.34 20.91
N GLU A 338 11.22 -8.41 21.31
CA GLU A 338 11.12 -7.88 22.68
C GLU A 338 10.96 -9.00 23.72
N ARG A 339 10.06 -9.95 23.47
CA ARG A 339 9.65 -10.97 24.45
C ARG A 339 10.69 -12.09 24.56
N LEU A 340 11.42 -12.37 23.48
CA LEU A 340 12.65 -13.17 23.50
C LEU A 340 13.80 -12.46 24.24
N ASN A 341 13.87 -11.12 24.20
CA ASN A 341 14.84 -10.33 24.95
C ASN A 341 14.53 -10.28 26.45
N GLU A 342 13.25 -10.21 26.84
CA GLU A 342 12.80 -10.37 28.23
C GLU A 342 13.01 -11.81 28.74
N THR A 343 12.83 -12.81 27.87
CA THR A 343 12.92 -14.24 28.21
C THR A 343 13.95 -14.99 27.35
N PRO A 344 15.28 -14.74 27.49
CA PRO A 344 16.31 -15.37 26.64
C PRO A 344 16.33 -16.90 26.66
N TYR A 345 15.76 -17.52 27.72
CA TYR A 345 15.55 -18.97 27.81
C TYR A 345 14.79 -19.54 26.59
N LEU A 346 13.88 -18.79 25.98
CA LEU A 346 13.08 -19.26 24.84
C LEU A 346 13.93 -19.49 23.58
N ARG A 347 14.92 -18.63 23.31
CA ARG A 347 15.92 -18.83 22.24
C ARG A 347 16.80 -20.08 22.44
N HIS A 348 16.88 -20.62 23.67
CA HIS A 348 17.53 -21.91 23.95
C HIS A 348 16.55 -23.10 23.98
N LEU A 349 15.24 -22.88 24.06
CA LEU A 349 14.23 -23.93 24.14
C LEU A 349 13.66 -24.30 22.77
N PHE A 350 13.21 -23.34 21.97
CA PHE A 350 12.58 -23.63 20.67
C PHE A 350 13.48 -24.47 19.73
N PRO A 351 14.81 -24.23 19.63
CA PRO A 351 15.71 -25.06 18.83
C PRO A 351 15.86 -26.51 19.31
N LEU A 352 15.41 -26.82 20.54
CA LEU A 352 15.41 -28.18 21.07
C LEU A 352 14.07 -28.90 20.88
N ILE A 353 12.95 -28.17 20.75
CA ILE A 353 11.62 -28.75 20.52
C ILE A 353 11.57 -29.32 19.10
N LYS A 354 11.90 -30.61 18.94
CA LYS A 354 11.86 -31.32 17.65
C LYS A 354 10.99 -32.58 17.76
N PRO A 355 9.63 -32.45 17.72
CA PRO A 355 8.71 -33.58 17.71
C PRO A 355 8.89 -34.43 16.44
N SER A 356 8.30 -35.62 16.39
CA SER A 356 8.34 -36.41 15.15
C SER A 356 7.25 -35.95 14.19
N ILE A 357 7.63 -35.58 12.96
CA ILE A 357 6.70 -35.25 11.87
C ILE A 357 5.70 -36.39 11.60
N LEU A 358 6.11 -37.64 11.81
CA LEU A 358 5.25 -38.81 11.71
C LEU A 358 4.23 -38.91 12.85
N ASP A 359 4.60 -38.50 14.07
CA ASP A 359 3.66 -38.50 15.20
C ASP A 359 2.61 -37.39 15.03
N VAL A 360 3.03 -36.19 14.59
CA VAL A 360 2.11 -35.08 14.28
C VAL A 360 1.16 -35.46 13.15
N ALA A 361 1.66 -36.05 12.05
CA ALA A 361 0.81 -36.57 10.98
C ALA A 361 -0.17 -37.66 11.47
N PHE A 362 0.24 -38.57 12.37
CA PHE A 362 -0.70 -39.53 12.97
C PHE A 362 -1.71 -38.88 13.91
N MET A 363 -1.37 -37.78 14.59
CA MET A 363 -2.30 -37.04 15.43
C MET A 363 -3.30 -36.21 14.62
N GLN A 364 -2.90 -35.57 13.52
CA GLN A 364 -3.82 -34.93 12.57
C GLN A 364 -4.87 -35.93 12.06
N VAL A 365 -4.45 -37.15 11.69
CA VAL A 365 -5.39 -38.23 11.30
C VAL A 365 -6.31 -38.69 12.45
N GLU A 366 -5.85 -38.64 13.70
CA GLU A 366 -6.69 -38.95 14.88
C GLU A 366 -7.53 -37.72 15.34
N GLN A 367 -7.22 -36.49 14.89
CA GLN A 367 -8.02 -35.25 15.02
C GLN A 367 -9.21 -35.26 14.04
N ASP A 368 -8.96 -35.46 12.75
CA ASP A 368 -9.98 -35.54 11.69
C ASP A 368 -10.98 -36.67 11.92
N ALA A 369 -10.52 -37.78 12.51
CA ALA A 369 -11.37 -38.90 12.90
C ALA A 369 -12.17 -38.67 14.20
N GLY A 370 -11.99 -37.52 14.85
CA GLY A 370 -12.63 -37.10 16.10
C GLY A 370 -13.85 -36.20 15.86
N ASP A 371 -13.90 -35.07 16.58
CA ASP A 371 -14.90 -34.02 16.41
C ASP A 371 -14.30 -32.65 16.05
N GLY A 372 -13.00 -32.60 15.71
CA GLY A 372 -12.25 -31.40 15.35
C GLY A 372 -12.07 -30.37 16.48
N SER A 373 -12.64 -30.60 17.67
CA SER A 373 -12.67 -29.58 18.73
C SER A 373 -11.30 -29.35 19.36
N GLN A 374 -11.04 -28.12 19.80
CA GLN A 374 -9.83 -27.77 20.57
C GLN A 374 -9.66 -28.65 21.82
N ALA A 375 -10.77 -29.12 22.44
CA ALA A 375 -10.71 -30.07 23.56
C ALA A 375 -10.15 -31.45 23.16
N HIS A 376 -10.38 -31.90 21.91
CA HIS A 376 -9.82 -33.13 21.35
C HIS A 376 -8.35 -32.95 20.92
N VAL A 377 -7.99 -31.79 20.36
CA VAL A 377 -6.59 -31.40 20.09
C VAL A 377 -5.77 -31.43 21.38
N ILE A 378 -6.30 -30.86 22.48
CA ILE A 378 -5.69 -30.89 23.81
C ILE A 378 -5.51 -32.34 24.33
N GLU A 379 -6.48 -33.25 24.13
CA GLU A 379 -6.35 -34.67 24.55
C GLU A 379 -5.25 -35.40 23.74
N LEU A 380 -5.16 -35.15 22.42
CA LEU A 380 -4.14 -35.73 21.55
C LEU A 380 -2.72 -35.25 21.92
N ALA A 381 -2.53 -33.94 22.04
CA ALA A 381 -1.26 -33.33 22.44
C ALA A 381 -0.84 -33.81 23.84
N ALA A 382 -1.75 -33.84 24.81
CA ALA A 382 -1.47 -34.35 26.16
C ALA A 382 -1.10 -35.85 26.16
N GLY A 383 -1.67 -36.63 25.23
CA GLY A 383 -1.27 -38.02 24.98
C GLY A 383 0.18 -38.14 24.49
N TRP A 384 0.56 -37.32 23.50
CA TRP A 384 1.93 -37.29 22.98
C TRP A 384 2.94 -36.79 24.02
N MET A 385 2.59 -35.74 24.77
CA MET A 385 3.40 -35.21 25.88
C MET A 385 3.64 -36.27 26.97
N ALA A 386 2.64 -37.13 27.26
CA ALA A 386 2.78 -38.21 28.22
C ALA A 386 3.69 -39.36 27.74
N ASP A 387 3.63 -39.71 26.46
CA ASP A 387 4.50 -40.75 25.86
C ASP A 387 5.94 -40.24 25.60
N ASN A 388 6.15 -38.91 25.46
CA ASN A 388 7.45 -38.27 25.21
C ASN A 388 8.03 -37.47 26.40
N ALA A 389 7.48 -37.62 27.61
CA ALA A 389 7.81 -36.79 28.77
C ALA A 389 9.31 -36.76 29.13
N ASP A 390 10.06 -37.85 28.92
CA ASP A 390 11.51 -37.88 29.13
C ASP A 390 12.25 -36.93 28.15
N HIS A 391 11.81 -36.84 26.88
CA HIS A 391 12.39 -35.93 25.89
C HIS A 391 12.08 -34.46 26.19
N VAL A 392 10.84 -34.15 26.58
CA VAL A 392 10.44 -32.78 26.99
C VAL A 392 11.25 -32.30 28.21
N ALA A 393 11.48 -33.18 29.18
CA ALA A 393 12.31 -32.87 30.35
C ALA A 393 13.80 -32.69 30.00
N ASP A 394 14.34 -33.51 29.09
CA ASP A 394 15.70 -33.33 28.57
C ASP A 394 15.83 -31.99 27.81
N TRP A 395 14.86 -31.60 26.98
CA TRP A 395 14.87 -30.29 26.28
C TRP A 395 14.86 -29.10 27.25
N ILE A 396 13.92 -29.07 28.20
CA ILE A 396 13.79 -27.99 29.20
C ILE A 396 15.06 -27.85 30.06
N SER A 397 15.63 -28.98 30.47
CA SER A 397 16.86 -28.97 31.29
C SER A 397 18.13 -28.65 30.47
N SER A 398 18.18 -29.00 29.18
CA SER A 398 19.24 -28.60 28.25
C SER A 398 19.21 -27.11 27.94
N ALA A 399 18.03 -26.53 27.66
CA ALA A 399 17.87 -25.09 27.46
C ALA A 399 18.35 -24.30 28.69
N SER A 400 17.92 -24.74 29.88
CA SER A 400 18.34 -24.17 31.17
C SER A 400 19.86 -24.27 31.38
N ALA A 401 20.49 -25.36 30.94
CA ALA A 401 21.93 -25.57 31.07
C ALA A 401 22.75 -24.73 30.08
N SER A 402 22.28 -24.57 28.85
CA SER A 402 22.95 -23.79 27.79
C SER A 402 22.94 -22.29 28.12
N LEU A 403 21.78 -21.75 28.51
CA LEU A 403 21.66 -20.38 29.02
C LEU A 403 22.56 -20.14 30.24
N ALA A 404 22.59 -21.09 31.19
CA ALA A 404 23.44 -21.00 32.38
C ALA A 404 24.95 -21.17 32.10
N ALA A 405 25.32 -21.71 30.94
CA ALA A 405 26.70 -21.78 30.47
C ALA A 405 27.16 -20.48 29.77
N GLY A 406 26.23 -19.64 29.32
CA GLY A 406 26.53 -18.48 28.47
C GLY A 406 26.98 -18.89 27.07
N GLU A 407 26.45 -20.02 26.58
CA GLU A 407 26.53 -20.39 25.16
C GLU A 407 25.65 -19.42 24.36
N ALA A 408 26.02 -19.10 23.12
CA ALA A 408 25.10 -18.41 22.22
C ALA A 408 24.03 -19.41 21.75
N PRO A 409 22.74 -19.02 21.68
CA PRO A 409 21.75 -19.81 20.96
C PRO A 409 22.12 -19.90 19.47
N GLU A 410 21.64 -20.95 18.81
CA GLU A 410 21.78 -21.14 17.36
C GLU A 410 20.69 -20.30 16.67
N ILE A 411 20.96 -18.99 16.56
CA ILE A 411 20.10 -18.03 15.86
C ILE A 411 20.35 -18.23 14.35
N ILE A 412 19.28 -18.48 13.60
CA ILE A 412 19.25 -18.14 12.18
C ILE A 412 18.80 -16.69 12.16
N GLU A 413 19.73 -15.77 11.90
CA GLU A 413 19.36 -14.42 11.49
C GLU A 413 18.61 -14.58 10.14
N GLY A 414 17.49 -13.87 9.96
CA GLY A 414 16.78 -13.84 8.67
C GLY A 414 17.79 -13.52 7.57
N PRO A 415 17.69 -14.17 6.39
CA PRO A 415 18.82 -14.55 5.56
C PRO A 415 19.91 -13.47 5.51
N ASP A 416 21.12 -13.84 5.94
CA ASP A 416 22.36 -13.09 5.71
C ASP A 416 22.54 -12.99 4.19
N LEU A 417 21.87 -12.00 3.60
CA LEU A 417 22.12 -11.45 2.28
C LEU A 417 23.56 -10.95 2.35
N GLY A 418 24.48 -11.83 1.99
CA GLY A 418 25.89 -11.51 1.91
C GLY A 418 26.07 -10.22 1.10
N PRO A 419 27.13 -9.43 1.39
CA PRO A 419 27.32 -8.10 0.82
C PRO A 419 27.06 -8.13 -0.68
N LEU A 420 26.10 -7.30 -1.12
CA LEU A 420 25.41 -7.42 -2.41
C LEU A 420 26.39 -7.74 -3.55
N GLY A 421 25.97 -8.59 -4.49
CA GLY A 421 26.74 -9.01 -5.65
C GLY A 421 27.33 -10.43 -5.57
N ASP A 422 27.29 -11.12 -6.71
CA ASP A 422 27.85 -12.47 -6.89
C ASP A 422 29.31 -12.46 -7.40
N GLY A 423 29.92 -11.29 -7.58
CA GLY A 423 31.23 -11.10 -8.20
C GLY A 423 31.26 -11.19 -9.72
N SER A 424 30.12 -11.35 -10.41
CA SER A 424 30.05 -11.51 -11.88
C SER A 424 30.63 -10.32 -12.64
N LEU A 425 30.40 -9.09 -12.15
CA LEU A 425 30.91 -7.85 -12.71
C LEU A 425 32.27 -7.43 -12.13
N GLY A 426 32.80 -8.21 -11.19
CA GLY A 426 34.11 -8.05 -10.58
C GLY A 426 34.19 -7.01 -9.47
N THR A 427 34.88 -7.37 -8.40
CA THR A 427 35.12 -6.52 -7.22
C THR A 427 36.21 -5.47 -7.42
N VAL A 428 36.19 -4.43 -6.59
CA VAL A 428 37.24 -3.41 -6.45
C VAL A 428 37.80 -3.45 -5.04
N GLU A 429 39.09 -3.82 -4.93
CA GLU A 429 39.87 -3.70 -3.69
C GLU A 429 40.36 -2.24 -3.54
N VAL A 430 39.98 -1.56 -2.45
CA VAL A 430 40.45 -0.22 -2.07
C VAL A 430 41.37 -0.36 -0.85
N GLY A 431 42.66 -0.11 -1.04
CA GLY A 431 43.67 -0.34 -0.01
C GLY A 431 43.58 0.64 1.17
N ALA A 432 44.04 0.22 2.36
CA ALA A 432 44.00 0.99 3.60
C ALA A 432 44.60 2.41 3.48
N GLY A 433 43.74 3.42 3.34
CA GLY A 433 44.11 4.83 3.16
C GLY A 433 44.33 5.26 1.70
N GLU A 434 43.76 4.52 0.74
CA GLU A 434 43.44 4.96 -0.62
C GLU A 434 41.95 5.40 -0.68
N ASP A 435 41.57 6.14 -1.73
CA ASP A 435 40.21 6.70 -1.85
C ASP A 435 39.32 5.82 -2.76
N ILE A 436 38.03 5.69 -2.44
CA ILE A 436 37.00 5.08 -3.31
C ILE A 436 36.87 5.91 -4.60
N GLN A 437 36.87 5.26 -5.78
CA GLN A 437 36.93 5.97 -7.07
C GLN A 437 35.58 5.97 -7.80
N ILE A 438 35.05 7.18 -8.02
CA ILE A 438 33.93 7.46 -8.93
C ILE A 438 34.36 8.54 -9.94
N ARG A 439 33.57 8.78 -11.00
CA ARG A 439 33.92 9.79 -12.03
C ARG A 439 32.72 10.67 -12.40
N SER A 440 32.95 11.97 -12.54
CA SER A 440 31.98 12.92 -13.11
C SER A 440 32.22 13.09 -14.63
N LEU A 441 31.16 12.94 -15.42
CA LEU A 441 31.16 12.98 -16.89
C LEU A 441 30.03 13.91 -17.40
N HIS A 442 30.37 15.15 -17.71
CA HIS A 442 29.39 16.18 -18.07
C HIS A 442 29.94 17.17 -19.12
N ALA A 443 29.08 17.94 -19.79
CA ALA A 443 29.47 19.01 -20.70
C ALA A 443 30.00 20.20 -19.90
N ILE A 444 31.32 20.30 -19.76
CA ILE A 444 31.99 21.32 -18.93
C ILE A 444 32.75 22.37 -19.76
N SER A 445 32.69 22.28 -21.09
CA SER A 445 33.16 23.33 -22.00
C SER A 445 32.28 23.48 -23.25
N GLY A 446 32.57 24.50 -24.06
CA GLY A 446 31.72 24.91 -25.17
C GLY A 446 30.51 25.75 -24.72
N ASP A 447 29.57 25.96 -25.64
CA ASP A 447 28.41 26.86 -25.41
C ASP A 447 27.33 26.23 -24.51
N VAL A 448 27.39 24.90 -24.30
CA VAL A 448 26.50 24.07 -23.45
C VAL A 448 26.99 23.90 -22.01
N ALA A 449 28.13 24.50 -21.64
CA ALA A 449 28.74 24.36 -20.31
C ALA A 449 27.87 24.88 -19.13
N PHE A 450 26.76 25.57 -19.43
CA PHE A 450 25.77 26.02 -18.43
C PHE A 450 25.04 24.86 -17.73
N LEU A 451 25.04 23.66 -18.31
CA LEU A 451 24.37 22.47 -17.79
C LEU A 451 25.33 21.62 -16.94
N GLY A 452 26.45 21.19 -17.52
CA GLY A 452 27.36 20.24 -16.86
C GLY A 452 28.21 20.83 -15.73
N VAL A 453 28.44 22.16 -15.69
CA VAL A 453 29.21 22.79 -14.61
C VAL A 453 28.42 22.84 -13.28
N PRO A 454 27.15 23.29 -13.22
CA PRO A 454 26.32 23.12 -12.02
C PRO A 454 26.16 21.67 -11.56
N MET A 455 25.94 20.73 -12.48
CA MET A 455 25.85 19.30 -12.14
C MET A 455 27.14 18.77 -11.51
N SER A 456 28.30 19.07 -12.12
CA SER A 456 29.59 18.60 -11.59
C SER A 456 29.94 19.19 -10.21
N ARG A 457 29.49 20.43 -9.93
CA ARG A 457 29.56 21.03 -8.59
C ARG A 457 28.63 20.30 -7.60
N ALA A 458 27.41 19.95 -8.02
CA ALA A 458 26.48 19.18 -7.19
C ALA A 458 27.02 17.78 -6.84
N VAL A 459 27.71 17.10 -7.76
CA VAL A 459 28.43 15.84 -7.47
C VAL A 459 29.52 16.05 -6.41
N ASP A 460 30.39 17.06 -6.59
CA ASP A 460 31.48 17.36 -5.64
C ASP A 460 30.92 17.73 -4.23
N MET A 461 29.77 18.42 -4.17
CA MET A 461 29.09 18.76 -2.91
C MET A 461 28.36 17.58 -2.27
N ALA A 462 27.67 16.75 -3.04
CA ALA A 462 26.99 15.55 -2.54
C ALA A 462 27.97 14.57 -1.89
N VAL A 463 29.15 14.38 -2.49
CA VAL A 463 30.25 13.60 -1.89
C VAL A 463 30.73 14.22 -0.58
N ALA A 464 30.77 15.55 -0.47
CA ALA A 464 31.19 16.25 0.74
C ALA A 464 30.15 16.21 1.88
N ASP A 465 28.86 16.16 1.53
CA ASP A 465 27.75 15.99 2.48
C ASP A 465 27.64 14.53 2.98
N TYR A 466 27.85 13.55 2.10
CA TYR A 466 27.81 12.11 2.43
C TYR A 466 29.00 11.67 3.30
N GLY A 467 30.22 12.05 2.92
CA GLY A 467 31.44 11.78 3.71
C GLY A 467 32.17 10.48 3.37
N ASP A 468 32.78 9.85 4.39
CA ASP A 468 33.67 8.68 4.25
C ASP A 468 32.89 7.35 4.40
N ILE A 469 32.70 6.59 3.31
CA ILE A 469 32.07 5.25 3.33
C ILE A 469 33.00 4.26 4.05
N HIS A 470 32.52 3.63 5.11
CA HIS A 470 33.31 2.74 6.00
C HIS A 470 34.67 3.32 6.49
N GLY A 471 34.82 4.65 6.48
CA GLY A 471 36.06 5.34 6.81
C GLY A 471 37.07 5.51 5.65
N PHE A 472 36.65 5.23 4.42
CA PHE A 472 37.37 5.52 3.18
C PHE A 472 36.76 6.74 2.49
N SER A 473 37.57 7.75 2.18
CA SER A 473 37.09 8.94 1.45
C SER A 473 36.77 8.62 0.00
N VAL A 474 35.78 9.33 -0.57
CA VAL A 474 35.37 9.16 -1.98
C VAL A 474 36.00 10.24 -2.86
N ASN A 475 36.38 9.87 -4.08
CA ASN A 475 37.15 10.71 -5.00
C ASN A 475 36.58 10.69 -6.43
N VAL A 476 36.00 11.82 -6.84
CA VAL A 476 35.40 12.07 -8.17
C VAL A 476 36.46 12.19 -9.30
N GLY A 477 37.74 12.28 -8.93
CA GLY A 477 38.85 12.42 -9.86
C GLY A 477 38.94 13.82 -10.47
N THR A 478 39.17 13.90 -11.78
CA THR A 478 39.06 15.15 -12.55
C THR A 478 37.84 15.02 -13.45
N TRP A 479 36.91 15.96 -13.39
CA TRP A 479 35.71 15.98 -14.24
C TRP A 479 36.08 15.80 -15.72
N LEU A 480 35.34 14.93 -16.40
CA LEU A 480 35.55 14.59 -17.81
C LEU A 480 34.50 15.28 -18.68
N ASP A 481 34.94 15.81 -19.82
CA ASP A 481 34.11 16.62 -20.73
C ASP A 481 33.45 15.75 -21.82
N ASP A 482 32.14 15.58 -21.75
CA ASP A 482 31.36 14.82 -22.75
C ASP A 482 31.10 15.63 -24.04
N LEU A 483 31.36 16.95 -24.01
CA LEU A 483 31.14 17.91 -25.09
C LEU A 483 29.70 17.92 -25.66
N CYS A 484 28.72 17.43 -24.90
CA CYS A 484 27.33 17.18 -25.31
C CYS A 484 27.25 16.42 -26.65
N SER A 485 28.10 15.39 -26.81
CA SER A 485 28.31 14.71 -28.09
C SER A 485 28.65 13.23 -27.97
N SER A 486 28.19 12.42 -28.92
CA SER A 486 28.50 10.98 -29.01
C SER A 486 30.01 10.70 -29.12
N ASP A 487 30.75 11.45 -29.94
CA ASP A 487 32.23 11.35 -30.05
C ASP A 487 32.94 11.70 -28.73
N GLY A 488 32.45 12.69 -27.98
CA GLY A 488 33.01 13.13 -26.70
C GLY A 488 32.72 12.15 -25.57
N GLY A 489 31.45 11.76 -25.41
CA GLY A 489 31.02 10.70 -24.48
C GLY A 489 31.79 9.40 -24.69
N GLN A 490 31.97 8.96 -25.94
CA GLN A 490 32.77 7.78 -26.27
C GLN A 490 34.25 7.94 -25.84
N ALA A 491 34.88 9.09 -26.10
CA ALA A 491 36.27 9.33 -25.77
C ALA A 491 36.52 9.43 -24.25
N ALA A 492 35.57 10.00 -23.52
CA ALA A 492 35.61 10.06 -22.06
C ALA A 492 35.34 8.68 -21.44
N ALA A 493 34.33 7.93 -21.91
CA ALA A 493 34.07 6.56 -21.47
C ALA A 493 35.29 5.64 -21.68
N GLN A 494 35.96 5.73 -22.85
CA GLN A 494 37.23 5.02 -23.11
C GLN A 494 38.37 5.39 -22.15
N THR A 495 38.29 6.57 -21.50
CA THR A 495 39.26 7.00 -20.49
C THR A 495 38.88 6.47 -19.10
N ILE A 496 37.58 6.38 -18.78
CA ILE A 496 37.06 5.82 -17.53
C ILE A 496 37.30 4.32 -17.45
N VAL A 497 36.88 3.54 -18.46
CA VAL A 497 36.98 2.06 -18.43
C VAL A 497 38.41 1.53 -18.60
N ALA A 498 39.39 2.43 -18.75
CA ALA A 498 40.82 2.11 -18.69
C ALA A 498 41.39 2.19 -17.26
N ASP A 499 40.58 2.60 -16.28
CA ASP A 499 40.88 2.72 -14.86
C ASP A 499 40.04 1.69 -14.09
N GLU A 500 40.60 0.49 -13.89
CA GLU A 500 39.95 -0.66 -13.25
C GLU A 500 39.52 -0.40 -11.78
N SER A 501 39.92 0.73 -11.19
CA SER A 501 39.52 1.16 -9.84
C SER A 501 38.15 1.86 -9.77
N VAL A 502 37.62 2.36 -10.89
CA VAL A 502 36.35 3.12 -10.89
C VAL A 502 35.16 2.19 -10.67
N ILE A 503 34.30 2.51 -9.71
CA ILE A 503 33.11 1.71 -9.38
C ILE A 503 31.89 2.22 -10.17
N GLY A 504 31.63 3.53 -10.13
CA GLY A 504 30.49 4.16 -10.80
C GLY A 504 30.80 5.54 -11.39
N VAL A 505 29.88 6.03 -12.23
CA VAL A 505 30.00 7.27 -13.01
C VAL A 505 28.73 8.11 -12.89
N LEU A 506 28.90 9.40 -12.63
CA LEU A 506 27.83 10.40 -12.63
C LEU A 506 27.84 11.11 -13.98
N GLY A 507 26.75 10.97 -14.73
CA GLY A 507 26.60 11.50 -16.09
C GLY A 507 25.73 10.62 -17.00
N THR A 508 25.56 10.95 -18.27
CA THR A 508 26.13 12.13 -18.95
C THR A 508 25.26 13.37 -18.74
N SER A 509 25.70 14.54 -19.21
CA SER A 509 24.86 15.75 -19.19
C SER A 509 23.84 15.84 -20.34
N CYS A 510 24.10 15.16 -21.46
CA CYS A 510 23.24 15.20 -22.65
C CYS A 510 22.95 13.79 -23.17
N SER A 511 21.68 13.46 -23.42
CA SER A 511 21.24 12.15 -23.93
C SER A 511 22.05 11.64 -25.13
N GLY A 512 22.36 12.51 -26.11
CA GLY A 512 23.23 12.19 -27.25
C GLY A 512 24.67 11.77 -26.92
N ALA A 513 25.21 12.11 -25.75
CA ALA A 513 26.50 11.62 -25.25
C ALA A 513 26.37 10.25 -24.56
N ALA A 514 25.31 10.03 -23.78
CA ALA A 514 25.04 8.76 -23.10
C ALA A 514 24.97 7.58 -24.08
N THR A 515 24.34 7.75 -25.25
CA THR A 515 24.22 6.69 -26.29
C THR A 515 25.53 5.99 -26.66
N ALA A 516 26.68 6.65 -26.53
CA ALA A 516 28.00 6.07 -26.80
C ALA A 516 28.90 5.90 -25.57
N ALA A 517 28.47 6.42 -24.42
CA ALA A 517 29.17 6.26 -23.14
C ALA A 517 28.63 5.06 -22.33
N ALA A 518 27.31 4.92 -22.24
CA ALA A 518 26.63 3.88 -21.48
C ALA A 518 27.11 2.46 -21.84
N PRO A 519 26.99 1.96 -23.09
CA PRO A 519 27.39 0.59 -23.44
C PRO A 519 28.90 0.30 -23.31
N LEU A 520 29.74 1.31 -23.09
CA LEU A 520 31.14 1.12 -22.73
C LEU A 520 31.33 0.99 -21.22
N ILE A 521 30.71 1.89 -20.44
CA ILE A 521 30.82 1.95 -18.97
C ILE A 521 30.11 0.76 -18.34
N THR A 522 28.87 0.47 -18.75
CA THR A 522 28.11 -0.71 -18.29
C THR A 522 28.75 -2.02 -18.78
N GLY A 523 29.32 -2.02 -20.00
CA GLY A 523 30.11 -3.13 -20.54
C GLY A 523 31.43 -3.40 -19.78
N ALA A 524 31.83 -2.51 -18.87
CA ALA A 524 32.95 -2.69 -17.94
C ALA A 524 32.50 -3.02 -16.50
N GLY A 525 31.23 -3.39 -16.31
CA GLY A 525 30.63 -3.72 -15.02
C GLY A 525 30.18 -2.51 -14.19
N MET A 526 30.64 -1.30 -14.51
CA MET A 526 30.32 -0.08 -13.77
C MET A 526 28.84 0.31 -13.90
N VAL A 527 28.36 1.18 -13.00
CA VAL A 527 27.11 1.92 -13.12
C VAL A 527 27.35 3.30 -13.75
N LEU A 528 26.42 3.77 -14.58
CA LEU A 528 26.33 5.14 -15.10
C LEU A 528 24.97 5.73 -14.74
N ILE A 529 24.91 6.73 -13.86
CA ILE A 529 23.65 7.38 -13.47
C ILE A 529 23.63 8.86 -13.87
N SER A 530 22.58 9.29 -14.59
CA SER A 530 22.43 10.66 -15.07
C SER A 530 21.39 11.46 -14.28
N GLY A 531 21.76 12.69 -13.91
CA GLY A 531 20.81 13.68 -13.38
C GLY A 531 20.04 14.49 -14.45
N SER A 532 20.27 14.28 -15.76
CA SER A 532 19.71 15.18 -16.81
C SER A 532 19.52 14.55 -18.21
N ASN A 533 19.36 13.23 -18.33
CA ASN A 533 19.22 12.57 -19.64
C ASN A 533 17.80 12.02 -19.81
N THR A 534 16.92 12.83 -20.41
CA THR A 534 15.48 12.60 -20.48
C THR A 534 15.02 11.70 -21.63
N SER A 535 15.91 11.34 -22.56
CA SER A 535 15.53 10.53 -23.74
C SER A 535 15.18 9.07 -23.40
N PRO A 536 13.96 8.56 -23.73
CA PRO A 536 13.55 7.16 -23.50
C PRO A 536 14.43 6.15 -24.25
N ALA A 537 15.18 6.60 -25.27
CA ALA A 537 16.07 5.73 -26.02
C ALA A 537 17.23 5.17 -25.19
N LEU A 538 17.42 5.61 -23.94
CA LEU A 538 18.44 5.15 -22.99
C LEU A 538 17.90 4.18 -21.93
N THR A 539 16.57 4.13 -21.74
CA THR A 539 15.88 3.35 -20.71
C THR A 539 14.70 2.60 -21.35
N SER A 540 13.47 3.08 -21.19
CA SER A 540 12.21 2.44 -21.57
C SER A 540 11.26 3.37 -22.32
N ASP A 541 10.35 2.78 -23.12
CA ASP A 541 9.09 3.40 -23.48
C ASP A 541 7.98 3.14 -22.44
N LEU A 542 6.84 3.83 -22.56
CA LEU A 542 5.70 3.69 -21.64
C LEU A 542 4.98 2.32 -21.73
N ALA A 543 5.52 1.36 -22.49
CA ALA A 543 5.01 -0.01 -22.60
C ALA A 543 6.03 -1.05 -22.09
N GLY A 544 7.03 -0.61 -21.29
CA GLY A 544 8.05 -1.51 -20.74
C GLY A 544 8.98 -2.10 -21.80
N THR A 545 9.17 -1.43 -22.95
CA THR A 545 10.11 -1.86 -23.98
C THR A 545 11.40 -1.07 -23.89
N ALA A 546 12.53 -1.78 -23.69
CA ALA A 546 13.87 -1.19 -23.66
C ALA A 546 14.19 -0.38 -24.93
N GLY A 547 14.71 0.84 -24.75
CA GLY A 547 15.04 1.77 -25.83
C GLY A 547 16.21 1.34 -26.71
N ASP A 548 16.29 1.91 -27.93
CA ASP A 548 17.28 1.58 -28.97
C ASP A 548 18.76 1.69 -28.53
N ASN A 549 19.06 2.38 -27.44
CA ASN A 549 20.40 2.56 -26.84
C ASN A 549 20.44 2.18 -25.35
N TRP A 550 19.47 1.39 -24.86
CA TRP A 550 19.43 0.90 -23.48
C TRP A 550 20.70 0.13 -23.08
N SER A 551 20.99 0.09 -21.78
CA SER A 551 22.11 -0.65 -21.20
C SER A 551 21.86 -0.96 -19.72
N GLU A 552 21.77 -2.23 -19.36
CA GLU A 552 21.65 -2.88 -18.02
C GLU A 552 22.34 -2.23 -16.78
N GLY A 553 23.30 -1.32 -16.94
CA GLY A 553 23.94 -0.59 -15.83
C GLY A 553 23.75 0.93 -15.91
N TYR A 554 22.79 1.39 -16.70
CA TYR A 554 22.46 2.80 -16.91
C TYR A 554 21.18 3.15 -16.16
N TYR A 555 21.22 4.27 -15.43
CA TYR A 555 20.10 4.76 -14.62
C TYR A 555 19.97 6.28 -14.78
N ARG A 556 18.83 6.84 -14.35
CA ARG A 556 18.65 8.29 -14.25
C ARG A 556 17.69 8.71 -13.14
N THR A 557 17.99 9.83 -12.51
CA THR A 557 17.04 10.55 -11.63
C THR A 557 16.23 11.61 -12.38
N ALA A 558 16.55 11.87 -13.65
CA ALA A 558 15.74 12.72 -14.53
C ALA A 558 14.49 12.00 -15.05
N HIS A 559 13.44 12.77 -15.33
CA HIS A 559 12.18 12.31 -15.91
C HIS A 559 12.32 11.84 -17.37
N ASN A 560 11.30 11.12 -17.88
CA ASN A 560 11.23 10.63 -19.26
C ASN A 560 10.60 11.69 -20.21
N ASP A 561 11.21 11.91 -21.38
CA ASP A 561 10.69 12.81 -22.44
C ASP A 561 9.27 12.43 -22.88
N LEU A 562 8.85 11.17 -22.71
CA LEU A 562 7.49 10.72 -23.01
C LEU A 562 6.45 11.40 -22.10
N TYR A 563 6.73 11.51 -20.79
CA TYR A 563 5.88 12.26 -19.86
C TYR A 563 5.96 13.77 -20.09
N GLN A 564 7.16 14.32 -20.37
CA GLN A 564 7.31 15.75 -20.64
C GLN A 564 6.63 16.17 -21.95
N GLY A 565 6.67 15.31 -22.98
CA GLY A 565 5.95 15.49 -24.24
C GLY A 565 4.44 15.45 -24.05
N ALA A 566 3.94 14.50 -23.27
CA ALA A 566 2.52 14.40 -22.91
C ALA A 566 2.05 15.64 -22.11
N ALA A 567 2.81 16.07 -21.10
CA ALA A 567 2.53 17.26 -20.30
C ALA A 567 2.47 18.53 -21.18
N ALA A 568 3.47 18.72 -22.06
CA ALA A 568 3.52 19.86 -22.97
C ALA A 568 2.37 19.83 -23.99
N ALA A 569 2.00 18.65 -24.49
CA ALA A 569 0.88 18.47 -25.41
C ALA A 569 -0.47 18.77 -24.75
N LYS A 570 -0.72 18.27 -23.53
CA LYS A 570 -1.90 18.58 -22.72
C LYS A 570 -2.01 20.08 -22.46
N PHE A 571 -0.93 20.71 -21.98
CA PHE A 571 -0.92 22.15 -21.75
C PHE A 571 -1.22 22.94 -23.05
N ALA A 572 -0.62 22.56 -24.18
CA ALA A 572 -0.87 23.21 -25.47
C ALA A 572 -2.33 23.07 -25.93
N TYR A 573 -2.92 21.88 -25.83
CA TYR A 573 -4.25 21.59 -26.36
C TYR A 573 -5.38 21.95 -25.39
N GLU A 574 -5.32 21.45 -24.15
CA GLU A 574 -6.37 21.55 -23.14
C GLU A 574 -6.39 22.93 -22.47
N VAL A 575 -5.21 23.46 -22.12
CA VAL A 575 -5.07 24.68 -21.30
C VAL A 575 -4.90 25.95 -22.15
N LEU A 576 -4.08 25.90 -23.20
CA LEU A 576 -3.91 27.03 -24.13
C LEU A 576 -4.93 27.03 -25.28
N GLY A 577 -5.64 25.92 -25.53
CA GLY A 577 -6.62 25.81 -26.61
C GLY A 577 -6.02 25.82 -28.01
N ALA A 578 -4.74 25.45 -28.17
CA ALA A 578 -4.07 25.42 -29.47
C ALA A 578 -4.62 24.26 -30.32
N ALA A 579 -5.27 24.58 -31.44
CA ALA A 579 -5.82 23.58 -32.35
C ALA A 579 -4.79 23.04 -33.36
N SER A 580 -3.67 23.74 -33.54
CA SER A 580 -2.60 23.38 -34.46
C SER A 580 -1.21 23.73 -33.93
N ALA A 581 -0.24 22.84 -34.15
CA ALA A 581 1.12 22.99 -33.64
C ALA A 581 2.19 22.67 -34.70
N ALA A 582 3.42 23.07 -34.43
CA ALA A 582 4.62 22.64 -35.16
C ALA A 582 5.80 22.47 -34.20
N THR A 583 6.78 21.64 -34.55
CA THR A 583 7.98 21.41 -33.74
C THR A 583 9.29 21.66 -34.48
N ILE A 584 10.32 22.10 -33.74
CA ILE A 584 11.70 22.23 -34.22
C ILE A 584 12.65 21.43 -33.31
N HIS A 585 13.44 20.53 -33.89
CA HIS A 585 14.52 19.78 -33.22
C HIS A 585 15.89 20.00 -33.89
N ASP A 586 16.97 19.43 -33.35
CA ASP A 586 18.34 19.51 -33.91
C ASP A 586 18.98 18.16 -34.28
N GLY A 587 18.28 17.05 -34.01
CA GLY A 587 18.71 15.69 -34.30
C GLY A 587 19.52 15.01 -33.19
N ASP A 588 19.56 15.58 -31.99
CA ASP A 588 19.96 14.86 -30.77
C ASP A 588 18.84 13.90 -30.30
N PRO A 589 19.16 12.74 -29.70
CA PRO A 589 18.16 11.85 -29.09
C PRO A 589 17.22 12.49 -28.07
N TYR A 590 17.64 13.56 -27.39
CA TYR A 590 16.72 14.39 -26.59
C TYR A 590 15.79 15.25 -27.49
N THR A 591 16.35 16.09 -28.36
CA THR A 591 15.56 17.08 -29.11
C THR A 591 14.57 16.43 -30.08
N GLU A 592 14.99 15.36 -30.77
CA GLU A 592 14.12 14.60 -31.69
C GLU A 592 13.13 13.71 -30.93
N GLY A 593 13.54 13.16 -29.78
CA GLY A 593 12.70 12.37 -28.88
C GLY A 593 11.53 13.17 -28.32
N LEU A 594 11.82 14.26 -27.61
CA LEU A 594 10.82 15.13 -27.00
C LEU A 594 9.93 15.84 -28.05
N ALA A 595 10.49 16.26 -29.20
CA ALA A 595 9.69 16.81 -30.30
C ALA A 595 8.72 15.77 -30.89
N THR A 596 9.08 14.48 -30.90
CA THR A 596 8.23 13.38 -31.36
C THR A 596 7.20 12.97 -30.30
N ALA A 597 7.57 12.96 -29.01
CA ALA A 597 6.66 12.70 -27.90
C ALA A 597 5.51 13.72 -27.87
N PHE A 598 5.84 15.02 -27.85
CA PHE A 598 4.84 16.09 -27.98
C PHE A 598 3.98 15.94 -29.24
N ALA A 599 4.61 15.67 -30.39
CA ALA A 599 3.93 15.54 -31.68
C ALA A 599 2.87 14.43 -31.69
N ASN A 600 3.18 13.28 -31.09
CA ASN A 600 2.24 12.17 -30.94
C ASN A 600 1.10 12.56 -29.99
N SER A 601 1.42 12.89 -28.74
CA SER A 601 0.40 13.22 -27.72
C SER A 601 -0.52 14.37 -28.13
N PHE A 602 0.00 15.41 -28.79
CA PHE A 602 -0.83 16.52 -29.30
C PHE A 602 -1.76 16.08 -30.43
N SER A 603 -1.34 15.13 -31.27
CA SER A 603 -2.18 14.54 -32.32
C SER A 603 -3.25 13.60 -31.73
N ASP A 604 -2.91 12.84 -30.69
CA ASP A 604 -3.80 11.89 -30.03
C ASP A 604 -4.91 12.60 -29.24
N LEU A 605 -4.62 13.77 -28.65
CA LEU A 605 -5.61 14.69 -28.06
C LEU A 605 -6.54 15.33 -29.12
N GLY A 606 -6.19 15.27 -30.40
CA GLY A 606 -6.99 15.77 -31.53
C GLY A 606 -6.47 17.05 -32.20
N GLY A 607 -5.28 17.54 -31.83
CA GLY A 607 -4.63 18.70 -32.44
C GLY A 607 -4.01 18.41 -33.83
N ASP A 608 -4.00 19.41 -34.71
CA ASP A 608 -3.49 19.27 -36.10
C ASP A 608 -2.01 19.67 -36.18
N LEU A 609 -1.11 18.69 -36.05
CA LEU A 609 0.34 18.88 -36.16
C LEU A 609 0.77 19.19 -37.62
N GLN A 610 1.16 20.43 -37.88
CA GLN A 610 1.47 20.92 -39.22
C GLN A 610 2.82 20.44 -39.76
N THR A 611 3.86 20.38 -38.90
CA THR A 611 5.21 19.96 -39.28
C THR A 611 6.07 19.62 -38.06
N ILE A 612 6.92 18.60 -38.21
CA ILE A 612 8.16 18.41 -37.46
C ILE A 612 9.29 18.78 -38.43
N THR A 613 10.18 19.69 -38.06
CA THR A 613 11.29 20.14 -38.90
C THR A 613 12.55 20.41 -38.07
N ALA A 614 13.71 20.62 -38.70
CA ALA A 614 15.01 20.56 -38.02
C ALA A 614 15.97 21.72 -38.37
N VAL A 615 16.79 22.08 -37.38
CA VAL A 615 18.01 22.91 -37.52
C VAL A 615 19.26 22.04 -37.40
N ASN A 616 20.45 22.58 -37.66
CA ASN A 616 21.72 21.93 -37.33
C ASN A 616 22.35 22.60 -36.12
N LYS A 617 22.96 21.84 -35.20
CA LYS A 617 23.83 22.38 -34.13
C LYS A 617 24.91 23.30 -34.75
N GLY A 618 24.94 24.56 -34.33
CA GLY A 618 25.79 25.63 -34.86
C GLY A 618 25.13 26.56 -35.91
N ASP A 619 23.85 26.38 -36.24
CA ASP A 619 23.11 27.31 -37.12
C ASP A 619 22.78 28.63 -36.41
N THR A 620 22.75 29.73 -37.19
CA THR A 620 22.57 31.10 -36.67
C THR A 620 21.57 31.95 -37.49
N ASP A 621 20.99 31.35 -38.53
CA ASP A 621 20.01 31.96 -39.45
C ASP A 621 18.80 31.02 -39.47
N MET A 622 17.82 31.30 -38.61
CA MET A 622 16.62 30.47 -38.41
C MET A 622 15.47 30.88 -39.33
N VAL A 623 15.60 32.00 -40.04
CA VAL A 623 14.63 32.47 -41.05
C VAL A 623 14.22 31.37 -42.05
N PRO A 624 15.09 30.46 -42.53
CA PRO A 624 14.70 29.36 -43.42
C PRO A 624 13.72 28.37 -42.77
N VAL A 625 14.00 27.87 -41.56
CA VAL A 625 13.14 26.89 -40.87
C VAL A 625 11.84 27.55 -40.38
N LEU A 626 11.92 28.78 -39.88
CA LEU A 626 10.75 29.57 -39.49
C LEU A 626 9.85 29.88 -40.70
N THR A 627 10.41 30.05 -41.91
CA THR A 627 9.63 30.19 -43.16
C THR A 627 8.92 28.88 -43.55
N GLU A 628 9.43 27.72 -43.15
CA GLU A 628 8.77 26.42 -43.33
C GLU A 628 7.59 26.27 -42.36
N VAL A 629 7.82 26.53 -41.06
CA VAL A 629 6.76 26.55 -40.03
C VAL A 629 5.63 27.53 -40.38
N ALA A 630 5.97 28.74 -40.84
CA ALA A 630 4.99 29.74 -41.27
C ALA A 630 4.07 29.28 -42.41
N ALA A 631 4.46 28.27 -43.19
CA ALA A 631 3.62 27.72 -44.25
C ALA A 631 2.44 26.89 -43.72
N GLY A 632 2.53 26.34 -42.50
CA GLY A 632 1.41 25.74 -41.77
C GLY A 632 0.56 26.78 -41.02
N SER A 633 1.18 27.89 -40.60
CA SER A 633 0.54 28.93 -39.76
C SER A 633 -0.04 28.38 -38.44
N PRO A 634 0.76 27.66 -37.62
CA PRO A 634 0.29 27.01 -36.41
C PRO A 634 -0.04 28.00 -35.28
N ASP A 635 -0.94 27.58 -34.39
CA ASP A 635 -1.27 28.32 -33.16
C ASP A 635 -0.12 28.28 -32.15
N LEU A 636 0.64 27.18 -32.10
CA LEU A 636 1.79 26.98 -31.21
C LEU A 636 3.03 26.42 -31.92
N LEU A 637 4.22 26.88 -31.52
CA LEU A 637 5.53 26.38 -31.95
C LEU A 637 6.31 25.86 -30.74
N PHE A 638 6.57 24.55 -30.70
CA PHE A 638 7.34 23.87 -29.66
C PHE A 638 8.78 23.60 -30.11
N PHE A 639 9.78 24.06 -29.36
CA PHE A 639 11.21 23.90 -29.72
C PHE A 639 12.03 23.33 -28.55
N PRO A 640 12.00 22.00 -28.33
CA PRO A 640 12.83 21.31 -27.35
C PRO A 640 14.28 21.22 -27.85
N ILE A 641 15.03 22.32 -27.76
CA ILE A 641 16.45 22.41 -28.14
C ILE A 641 17.24 23.15 -27.05
N PHE A 642 18.49 23.50 -27.33
CA PHE A 642 19.37 24.25 -26.42
C PHE A 642 19.73 25.65 -26.96
N PRO A 643 20.26 26.55 -26.11
CA PRO A 643 21.06 27.69 -26.55
C PRO A 643 22.34 27.25 -27.27
N PRO A 644 22.84 28.01 -28.27
CA PRO A 644 22.30 29.29 -28.75
C PRO A 644 21.16 29.19 -29.76
N GLU A 645 20.85 28.01 -30.31
CA GLU A 645 19.88 27.85 -31.39
C GLU A 645 18.46 28.30 -30.99
N GLY A 646 17.99 27.95 -29.79
CA GLY A 646 16.69 28.39 -29.27
C GLY A 646 16.59 29.91 -29.05
N ASN A 647 17.70 30.54 -28.66
CA ASN A 647 17.79 32.01 -28.57
C ASN A 647 17.60 32.64 -29.96
N PHE A 648 18.17 32.05 -31.01
CA PHE A 648 17.99 32.54 -32.38
C PHE A 648 16.60 32.29 -32.95
N ILE A 649 15.90 31.21 -32.56
CA ILE A 649 14.47 31.01 -32.89
C ILE A 649 13.64 32.18 -32.36
N SER A 650 13.75 32.46 -31.05
CA SER A 650 12.93 33.48 -30.38
C SER A 650 13.27 34.90 -30.87
N GLN A 651 14.55 35.17 -31.20
CA GLN A 651 14.97 36.45 -31.79
C GLN A 651 14.54 36.65 -33.25
N GLN A 652 14.34 35.58 -34.03
CA GLN A 652 14.11 35.68 -35.49
C GLN A 652 12.67 35.35 -35.92
N VAL A 653 11.84 34.74 -35.07
CA VAL A 653 10.42 34.46 -35.37
C VAL A 653 9.64 35.72 -35.76
N GLY A 654 9.91 36.85 -35.08
CA GLY A 654 9.32 38.15 -35.38
C GLY A 654 9.75 38.77 -36.72
N GLU A 655 10.75 38.23 -37.42
CA GLU A 655 11.11 38.63 -38.80
C GLU A 655 10.28 37.89 -39.87
N VAL A 656 9.58 36.80 -39.50
CA VAL A 656 8.86 35.92 -40.44
C VAL A 656 7.35 36.17 -40.40
N ALA A 657 6.84 36.76 -41.49
CA ALA A 657 5.41 37.00 -41.65
C ALA A 657 4.62 35.69 -41.79
N GLY A 658 3.59 35.52 -40.96
CA GLY A 658 2.84 34.28 -40.76
C GLY A 658 2.85 33.78 -39.32
N LEU A 659 3.83 34.21 -38.50
CA LEU A 659 4.02 33.77 -37.11
C LEU A 659 3.76 34.88 -36.07
N GLU A 660 3.21 36.03 -36.47
CA GLU A 660 3.05 37.21 -35.58
C GLU A 660 2.07 37.01 -34.40
N ASN A 661 1.40 35.87 -34.30
CA ASN A 661 0.51 35.51 -33.18
C ASN A 661 0.71 34.04 -32.72
N THR A 662 1.75 33.34 -33.19
CA THR A 662 2.03 31.94 -32.79
C THR A 662 2.61 31.92 -31.38
N THR A 663 2.00 31.15 -30.49
CA THR A 663 2.50 30.94 -29.13
C THR A 663 3.83 30.19 -29.16
N LEU A 664 4.80 30.62 -28.37
CA LEU A 664 6.11 29.98 -28.25
C LEU A 664 6.14 29.09 -27.00
N MET A 665 6.58 27.84 -27.19
CA MET A 665 6.85 26.91 -26.10
C MET A 665 8.21 26.24 -26.32
N ALA A 666 8.93 26.02 -25.24
CA ALA A 666 10.22 25.34 -25.22
C ALA A 666 10.24 24.28 -24.10
N ALA A 667 11.40 23.67 -23.89
CA ALA A 667 11.61 22.62 -22.91
C ALA A 667 12.70 22.99 -21.88
N ASP A 668 13.07 22.03 -21.03
CA ASP A 668 14.07 22.09 -19.96
C ASP A 668 15.46 22.52 -20.47
N GLY A 669 15.83 22.11 -21.69
CA GLY A 669 17.05 22.59 -22.36
C GLY A 669 17.10 24.12 -22.59
N MET A 670 15.94 24.80 -22.52
CA MET A 670 15.82 26.26 -22.56
C MET A 670 15.49 26.89 -21.18
N LEU A 671 15.26 26.10 -20.12
CA LEU A 671 14.93 26.57 -18.76
C LEU A 671 16.20 27.07 -18.01
N VAL A 672 16.91 27.99 -18.64
CA VAL A 672 18.30 28.35 -18.32
C VAL A 672 18.54 29.86 -18.39
N ASP A 673 19.42 30.35 -17.52
CA ASP A 673 19.60 31.78 -17.29
C ASP A 673 19.95 32.55 -18.57
N ASN A 674 20.81 32.00 -19.43
CA ASN A 674 21.26 32.64 -20.68
C ASN A 674 20.18 32.73 -21.78
N TYR A 675 19.03 32.08 -21.59
CA TYR A 675 17.83 32.28 -22.41
C TYR A 675 16.85 33.22 -21.71
N MET A 676 16.63 33.03 -20.42
CA MET A 676 15.73 33.89 -19.63
C MET A 676 16.26 35.34 -19.47
N GLU A 677 17.57 35.58 -19.68
CA GLU A 677 18.15 36.93 -19.80
C GLU A 677 17.83 37.65 -21.13
N ILE A 678 17.36 36.96 -22.19
CA ILE A 678 17.02 37.64 -23.45
C ILE A 678 15.56 38.14 -23.43
N PRO A 679 15.29 39.43 -23.76
CA PRO A 679 13.93 39.98 -23.74
C PRO A 679 12.96 39.27 -24.70
N GLU A 680 13.48 38.59 -25.73
CA GLU A 680 12.67 37.80 -26.66
C GLU A 680 12.21 36.45 -26.08
N SER A 681 12.54 36.11 -24.82
CA SER A 681 11.98 34.99 -24.07
C SER A 681 10.75 35.36 -23.22
N GLU A 682 10.43 36.66 -23.08
CA GLU A 682 9.27 37.13 -22.30
C GLU A 682 7.94 36.65 -22.92
N GLY A 683 7.13 35.95 -22.13
CA GLY A 683 5.87 35.32 -22.52
C GLY A 683 6.00 33.86 -22.99
N VAL A 684 7.21 33.31 -23.11
CA VAL A 684 7.46 31.93 -23.55
C VAL A 684 7.14 30.93 -22.42
N PHE A 685 6.49 29.83 -22.78
CA PHE A 685 6.24 28.69 -21.89
C PHE A 685 7.39 27.68 -21.97
N MET A 686 7.77 27.06 -20.85
CA MET A 686 8.81 26.02 -20.81
C MET A 686 8.32 24.82 -19.99
N SER A 687 8.27 23.62 -20.59
CA SER A 687 8.09 22.37 -19.84
C SER A 687 9.41 21.86 -19.29
N GLY A 688 9.43 21.27 -18.10
CA GLY A 688 10.63 20.69 -17.50
C GLY A 688 10.33 19.97 -16.19
N PRO A 689 11.36 19.55 -15.44
CA PRO A 689 11.14 18.93 -14.13
C PRO A 689 10.49 19.94 -13.18
N ASP A 690 9.70 19.44 -12.22
CA ASP A 690 9.26 20.25 -11.10
C ASP A 690 10.47 20.76 -10.30
N LEU A 691 10.42 22.03 -9.89
CA LEU A 691 11.46 22.70 -9.11
C LEU A 691 10.98 23.07 -7.70
N ASN A 692 9.76 22.66 -7.32
CA ASN A 692 9.32 22.73 -5.94
C ASN A 692 9.83 21.51 -5.16
N PHE A 693 10.78 21.76 -4.25
CA PHE A 693 11.36 20.76 -3.34
C PHE A 693 10.91 20.99 -1.88
N GLU A 694 9.83 21.74 -1.65
CA GLU A 694 9.27 21.96 -0.31
C GLU A 694 8.71 20.66 0.27
N GLY A 695 9.05 20.38 1.54
CA GLY A 695 8.74 19.10 2.22
C GLY A 695 9.84 18.04 2.10
N ASN A 696 10.58 18.01 0.99
CA ASN A 696 11.53 16.95 0.67
C ASN A 696 12.87 17.06 1.43
N ALA A 697 13.44 15.91 1.81
CA ALA A 697 14.78 15.79 2.36
C ALA A 697 15.46 14.48 1.91
N ASN A 698 16.72 14.55 1.50
CA ASN A 698 17.49 13.36 1.12
C ASN A 698 17.75 12.44 2.34
N ALA A 699 17.40 11.16 2.24
CA ALA A 699 17.51 10.21 3.35
C ALA A 699 18.96 9.99 3.84
N ALA A 700 19.94 10.00 2.94
CA ALA A 700 21.34 9.72 3.28
C ALA A 700 22.06 10.92 3.94
N THR A 701 21.73 12.15 3.55
CA THR A 701 22.43 13.36 4.03
C THR A 701 21.58 14.28 4.92
N GLY A 702 20.26 14.09 4.95
CA GLY A 702 19.32 14.98 5.65
C GLY A 702 19.18 16.38 5.04
N GLN A 703 19.68 16.58 3.82
CA GLN A 703 19.66 17.88 3.14
C GLN A 703 18.34 18.09 2.37
N THR A 704 17.81 19.31 2.45
CA THR A 704 16.64 19.76 1.67
C THR A 704 17.07 20.56 0.45
N GLY A 705 16.18 20.74 -0.53
CA GLY A 705 16.47 21.53 -1.73
C GLY A 705 16.91 22.97 -1.44
N ASP A 706 16.18 23.65 -0.54
CA ASP A 706 16.54 24.99 -0.04
C ASP A 706 17.89 25.00 0.69
N GLY A 707 18.17 23.98 1.50
CA GLY A 707 19.42 23.84 2.25
C GLY A 707 20.63 23.69 1.32
N PHE A 708 20.51 22.82 0.33
CA PHE A 708 21.53 22.63 -0.69
C PHE A 708 21.71 23.88 -1.57
N LEU A 709 20.63 24.48 -2.06
CA LEU A 709 20.69 25.66 -2.93
C LEU A 709 21.40 26.83 -2.24
N ALA A 710 21.08 27.07 -0.96
CA ALA A 710 21.75 28.08 -0.14
C ALA A 710 23.24 27.76 0.10
N ALA A 711 23.62 26.48 0.20
CA ALA A 711 25.02 26.07 0.32
C ALA A 711 25.78 26.27 -1.01
N TYR A 712 25.18 25.92 -2.14
CA TYR A 712 25.74 26.08 -3.49
C TYR A 712 26.00 27.56 -3.79
N GLU A 713 25.03 28.45 -3.52
CA GLU A 713 25.22 29.90 -3.66
C GLU A 713 26.33 30.43 -2.74
N ALA A 714 26.43 29.91 -1.51
CA ALA A 714 27.43 30.35 -0.54
C ALA A 714 28.86 29.94 -0.91
N GLU A 715 29.06 28.78 -1.56
CA GLU A 715 30.38 28.35 -2.02
C GLU A 715 30.77 28.97 -3.37
N HIS A 716 29.86 29.01 -4.34
CA HIS A 716 30.19 29.40 -5.71
C HIS A 716 29.91 30.88 -6.02
N GLY A 717 29.04 31.54 -5.24
CA GLY A 717 28.71 32.96 -5.38
C GLY A 717 27.70 33.28 -6.50
N GLU A 718 27.06 32.25 -7.04
CA GLU A 718 26.07 32.26 -8.12
C GLU A 718 25.13 31.06 -7.93
N ALA A 719 23.87 31.17 -8.38
CA ALA A 719 22.91 30.07 -8.36
C ALA A 719 23.18 29.04 -9.48
N PRO A 720 22.57 27.84 -9.45
CA PRO A 720 22.60 26.90 -10.57
C PRO A 720 21.91 27.47 -11.82
N SER A 721 22.65 27.55 -12.93
CA SER A 721 22.17 28.14 -14.19
C SER A 721 21.17 27.28 -14.97
N ALA A 722 20.94 26.03 -14.55
CA ALA A 722 20.05 25.04 -15.18
C ALA A 722 19.32 24.20 -14.13
N ALA A 723 18.20 23.57 -14.51
CA ALA A 723 17.26 22.89 -13.60
C ALA A 723 17.84 21.67 -12.84
N PHE A 724 18.70 20.87 -13.48
CA PHE A 724 19.06 19.51 -13.05
C PHE A 724 20.09 19.39 -11.91
N TRP A 725 20.29 20.43 -11.08
CA TRP A 725 21.26 20.37 -9.97
C TRP A 725 20.81 19.43 -8.85
N ALA A 726 19.52 19.45 -8.47
CA ALA A 726 18.97 18.58 -7.42
C ALA A 726 19.01 17.10 -7.87
N HIS A 727 18.62 16.86 -9.11
CA HIS A 727 18.66 15.55 -9.76
C HIS A 727 20.08 14.97 -9.78
N ALA A 728 21.11 15.79 -10.05
CA ALA A 728 22.52 15.40 -9.98
C ALA A 728 23.03 15.19 -8.54
N TYR A 729 22.46 15.87 -7.54
CA TYR A 729 22.75 15.62 -6.12
C TYR A 729 22.22 14.24 -5.70
N ASP A 730 20.93 13.98 -5.93
CA ASP A 730 20.30 12.71 -5.55
C ASP A 730 20.87 11.51 -6.33
N ALA A 731 21.21 11.69 -7.63
CA ALA A 731 21.93 10.68 -8.40
C ALA A 731 23.31 10.34 -7.80
N THR A 732 23.93 11.30 -7.09
CA THR A 732 25.21 11.07 -6.42
C THR A 732 25.03 10.39 -5.08
N THR A 733 24.14 10.88 -4.21
CA THR A 733 23.90 10.27 -2.90
C THR A 733 23.34 8.84 -3.02
N LEU A 734 22.48 8.57 -4.02
CA LEU A 734 21.99 7.22 -4.31
C LEU A 734 23.10 6.26 -4.74
N LEU A 735 23.99 6.67 -5.66
CA LEU A 735 25.15 5.86 -6.06
C LEU A 735 26.12 5.63 -4.89
N LEU A 736 26.26 6.57 -3.96
CA LEU A 736 27.09 6.41 -2.77
C LEU A 736 26.47 5.38 -1.80
N SER A 737 25.15 5.40 -1.59
CA SER A 737 24.46 4.35 -0.81
C SER A 737 24.55 2.98 -1.46
N ALA A 738 24.45 2.89 -2.79
CA ALA A 738 24.66 1.63 -3.53
C ALA A 738 26.10 1.09 -3.34
N ILE A 739 27.11 1.98 -3.35
CA ILE A 739 28.51 1.63 -3.08
C ILE A 739 28.73 1.21 -1.62
N GLU A 740 28.05 1.84 -0.66
CA GLU A 740 28.14 1.49 0.76
C GLU A 740 27.52 0.13 1.07
N ALA A 741 26.33 -0.14 0.54
CA ALA A 741 25.62 -1.42 0.70
C ALA A 741 26.33 -2.60 0.01
N ALA A 742 26.87 -2.37 -1.19
CA ALA A 742 27.62 -3.38 -1.96
C ALA A 742 29.09 -3.51 -1.52
N SER A 743 29.43 -3.20 -0.27
CA SER A 743 30.80 -3.21 0.22
C SER A 743 31.03 -3.99 1.52
N SER A 744 32.21 -4.60 1.61
CA SER A 744 32.66 -5.43 2.73
C SER A 744 34.14 -5.17 3.03
N THR A 745 34.66 -5.70 4.14
CA THR A 745 36.06 -5.47 4.55
C THR A 745 36.87 -6.77 4.61
N ASP A 746 38.05 -6.79 3.98
CA ASP A 746 39.06 -7.85 4.17
C ASP A 746 40.29 -7.27 4.89
N GLY A 747 40.29 -7.40 6.21
CA GLY A 747 41.40 -6.95 7.06
C GLY A 747 41.42 -5.44 7.32
N ASP A 748 42.29 -4.72 6.62
CA ASP A 748 42.40 -3.25 6.67
C ASP A 748 41.90 -2.59 5.35
N ASP A 749 41.50 -3.39 4.34
CA ASP A 749 41.14 -2.96 2.99
C ASP A 749 39.62 -3.14 2.73
N LEU A 750 39.01 -2.28 1.90
CA LEU A 750 37.58 -2.35 1.51
C LEU A 750 37.43 -3.10 0.18
N VAL A 751 36.39 -3.91 0.04
CA VAL A 751 36.03 -4.63 -1.19
C VAL A 751 34.62 -4.23 -1.59
N VAL A 752 34.46 -3.59 -2.75
CA VAL A 752 33.15 -3.20 -3.31
C VAL A 752 32.82 -4.09 -4.50
N ASP A 753 31.62 -4.67 -4.57
CA ASP A 753 31.18 -5.50 -5.69
C ASP A 753 30.36 -4.71 -6.71
N ARG A 754 30.76 -4.75 -8.00
CA ARG A 754 30.03 -4.04 -9.05
C ARG A 754 28.68 -4.68 -9.42
N ALA A 755 28.50 -5.98 -9.17
CA ALA A 755 27.19 -6.61 -9.32
C ALA A 755 26.26 -6.10 -8.21
N GLY A 756 26.74 -6.01 -6.97
CA GLY A 756 25.98 -5.48 -5.84
C GLY A 756 25.55 -4.02 -6.00
N VAL A 757 26.41 -3.18 -6.57
CA VAL A 757 26.04 -1.79 -6.88
C VAL A 757 24.88 -1.73 -7.89
N ARG A 758 24.72 -2.72 -8.78
CA ARG A 758 23.54 -2.82 -9.67
C ARG A 758 22.33 -3.46 -9.00
N GLU A 759 22.56 -4.49 -8.21
CA GLU A 759 21.52 -5.18 -7.42
C GLU A 759 20.80 -4.18 -6.51
N PHE A 760 21.56 -3.34 -5.78
CA PHE A 760 21.01 -2.20 -5.04
C PHE A 760 20.25 -1.25 -5.95
N MET A 761 20.85 -0.80 -7.06
CA MET A 761 20.25 0.18 -7.97
C MET A 761 18.98 -0.31 -8.70
N ALA A 762 18.82 -1.62 -8.86
CA ALA A 762 17.58 -2.23 -9.38
C ALA A 762 16.51 -2.39 -8.28
N GLY A 763 16.92 -2.62 -7.03
CA GLY A 763 16.03 -2.70 -5.86
C GLY A 763 15.62 -1.35 -5.24
N VAL A 764 15.86 -0.22 -5.92
CA VAL A 764 15.51 1.12 -5.38
C VAL A 764 14.01 1.36 -5.53
N SER A 765 13.27 1.31 -4.42
CA SER A 765 11.89 1.76 -4.33
C SER A 765 11.73 2.83 -3.23
N SER A 766 10.91 3.84 -3.50
CA SER A 766 10.49 4.90 -2.57
C SER A 766 11.62 5.55 -1.77
N TRP A 767 12.80 5.72 -2.37
CA TRP A 767 13.98 6.26 -1.69
C TRP A 767 13.89 7.79 -1.58
N PRO A 768 13.87 8.39 -0.38
CA PRO A 768 13.62 9.83 -0.25
C PRO A 768 14.80 10.69 -0.75
N GLY A 769 14.58 11.44 -1.82
CA GLY A 769 15.51 12.42 -2.38
C GLY A 769 15.08 13.88 -2.17
N ILE A 770 15.92 14.84 -2.59
CA ILE A 770 15.53 16.26 -2.71
C ILE A 770 14.45 16.43 -3.77
N ILE A 771 14.52 15.67 -4.88
CA ILE A 771 13.51 15.71 -5.96
C ILE A 771 12.17 15.01 -5.62
N GLY A 772 12.03 14.51 -4.39
CA GLY A 772 10.96 13.62 -3.96
C GLY A 772 11.43 12.17 -3.95
N ASP A 773 10.49 11.23 -3.85
CA ASP A 773 10.82 9.81 -3.78
C ASP A 773 11.32 9.28 -5.13
N ILE A 774 12.27 8.35 -5.05
CA ILE A 774 13.02 7.78 -6.17
C ILE A 774 12.75 6.28 -6.22
N THR A 775 12.24 5.79 -7.34
CA THR A 775 11.92 4.38 -7.59
C THR A 775 12.41 4.03 -9.00
N CYS A 776 13.37 3.11 -9.12
CA CYS A 776 13.92 2.67 -10.41
C CYS A 776 13.05 1.59 -11.07
N ASP A 777 12.74 1.75 -12.36
CA ASP A 777 12.23 0.64 -13.19
C ASP A 777 13.37 -0.31 -13.65
N ASP A 778 13.00 -1.49 -14.17
CA ASP A 778 13.91 -2.50 -14.74
C ASP A 778 14.86 -1.97 -15.83
N PHE A 779 14.58 -0.78 -16.38
CA PHE A 779 15.30 -0.18 -17.49
C PHE A 779 16.16 1.02 -17.08
N GLY A 780 16.03 1.52 -15.84
CA GLY A 780 16.83 2.58 -15.25
C GLY A 780 16.12 3.94 -15.05
N ASP A 781 14.80 4.03 -15.23
CA ASP A 781 14.02 5.23 -14.89
C ASP A 781 13.78 5.30 -13.38
N CYS A 782 14.62 6.05 -12.66
CA CYS A 782 14.49 6.27 -11.22
C CYS A 782 13.81 7.61 -10.84
N GLY A 783 13.71 8.53 -11.79
CA GLY A 783 13.31 9.91 -11.54
C GLY A 783 11.82 10.10 -11.27
N SER A 784 11.49 11.03 -10.37
CA SER A 784 10.12 11.51 -10.19
C SER A 784 9.58 12.07 -11.52
N GLN A 785 8.50 11.49 -12.04
CA GLN A 785 7.95 11.82 -13.36
C GLN A 785 7.05 13.07 -13.33
N ARG A 786 7.33 14.00 -12.39
CA ARG A 786 6.60 15.26 -12.18
C ARG A 786 7.12 16.34 -13.12
N ILE A 787 6.27 16.75 -14.06
CA ILE A 787 6.57 17.78 -15.05
C ILE A 787 5.84 19.07 -14.67
N ALA A 788 6.58 20.17 -14.60
CA ALA A 788 6.04 21.53 -14.53
C ALA A 788 6.08 22.20 -15.91
N VAL A 789 5.09 23.04 -16.20
CA VAL A 789 5.19 24.07 -17.24
C VAL A 789 5.22 25.43 -16.56
N VAL A 790 6.28 26.19 -16.83
CA VAL A 790 6.45 27.57 -16.34
C VAL A 790 6.21 28.57 -17.46
N GLN A 791 5.82 29.80 -17.12
CA GLN A 791 5.80 30.93 -18.05
C GLN A 791 6.80 32.00 -17.62
N HIS A 792 7.80 32.28 -18.45
CA HIS A 792 8.77 33.34 -18.16
C HIS A 792 8.16 34.73 -18.48
N ASN A 793 8.16 35.65 -17.51
CA ASN A 793 7.38 36.89 -17.59
C ASN A 793 8.18 38.21 -17.44
N ASP A 794 9.45 38.17 -17.04
CA ASP A 794 10.32 39.36 -16.91
C ASP A 794 11.79 38.95 -17.06
N SER A 795 12.46 39.41 -18.14
CA SER A 795 13.87 39.08 -18.42
C SER A 795 14.88 39.69 -17.45
N SER A 796 14.40 40.43 -16.43
CA SER A 796 15.20 40.92 -15.31
C SER A 796 14.95 40.22 -13.96
N ASP A 797 14.03 39.24 -13.91
CA ASP A 797 13.77 38.39 -12.73
C ASP A 797 13.63 36.90 -13.13
N ILE A 798 14.78 36.28 -13.41
CA ILE A 798 14.88 34.86 -13.81
C ILE A 798 14.29 33.93 -12.74
N ALA A 799 14.49 34.25 -11.45
CA ALA A 799 14.01 33.43 -10.34
C ALA A 799 12.48 33.44 -10.26
N ALA A 800 11.84 34.62 -10.37
CA ALA A 800 10.40 34.69 -10.51
C ALA A 800 9.90 33.95 -11.77
N GLY A 801 10.67 33.97 -12.86
CA GLY A 801 10.38 33.21 -14.08
C GLY A 801 10.43 31.68 -13.91
N LYS A 802 11.44 31.15 -13.20
CA LYS A 802 11.59 29.71 -12.93
C LYS A 802 10.50 29.20 -11.97
N ASN A 803 10.02 30.05 -11.06
CA ASN A 803 9.02 29.68 -10.06
C ASN A 803 7.57 29.97 -10.51
N ASN A 804 7.36 30.55 -11.69
CA ASN A 804 6.02 30.86 -12.22
C ASN A 804 5.43 29.67 -12.98
N VAL A 805 5.14 28.60 -12.24
CA VAL A 805 4.44 27.40 -12.70
C VAL A 805 2.99 27.76 -13.07
N VAL A 806 2.53 27.31 -14.24
CA VAL A 806 1.18 27.57 -14.79
C VAL A 806 0.42 26.29 -15.14
N PHE A 807 1.05 25.12 -15.01
CA PHE A 807 0.47 23.79 -15.15
C PHE A 807 1.45 22.76 -14.58
N THR A 808 0.93 21.69 -13.99
CA THR A 808 1.71 20.52 -13.53
C THR A 808 1.05 19.23 -14.03
N TYR A 809 1.89 18.23 -14.26
CA TYR A 809 1.50 16.91 -14.73
C TYR A 809 2.32 15.87 -13.99
N ALA A 810 1.65 14.90 -13.38
CA ALA A 810 2.25 13.63 -12.98
C ALA A 810 1.42 12.49 -13.58
N PRO A 811 2.04 11.38 -14.00
CA PRO A 811 1.29 10.15 -14.25
C PRO A 811 0.57 9.73 -12.94
N GLY A 812 -0.70 9.34 -13.04
CA GLY A 812 -1.57 9.08 -11.89
C GLY A 812 -2.31 10.30 -11.30
N GLY A 813 -1.88 11.55 -11.59
CA GLY A 813 -2.57 12.73 -11.05
C GLY A 813 -2.17 14.06 -11.70
N SER A 814 -3.14 14.76 -12.31
CA SER A 814 -2.93 16.07 -12.94
C SER A 814 -3.76 17.15 -12.24
N ALA A 815 -3.16 17.85 -11.28
CA ALA A 815 -3.78 18.99 -10.60
C ALA A 815 -3.54 20.31 -11.37
N THR A 816 -4.58 21.00 -11.82
CA THR A 816 -4.44 22.25 -12.57
C THR A 816 -4.12 23.45 -11.66
N ALA A 817 -2.84 23.81 -11.55
CA ALA A 817 -2.39 24.97 -10.79
C ALA A 817 -2.64 26.32 -11.51
N GLY A 818 -3.73 27.01 -11.15
CA GLY A 818 -3.92 28.44 -11.44
C GLY A 818 -5.03 28.77 -12.45
N ALA A 819 -5.92 29.69 -12.08
CA ALA A 819 -7.14 29.98 -12.84
C ALA A 819 -6.92 30.84 -14.11
N ILE A 820 -7.28 30.30 -15.27
CA ILE A 820 -7.51 31.08 -16.51
C ILE A 820 -8.93 31.66 -16.48
N ALA A 821 -9.08 32.94 -16.83
CA ALA A 821 -10.33 33.67 -16.62
C ALA A 821 -11.30 33.69 -17.82
N ALA A 822 -12.58 33.46 -17.51
CA ALA A 822 -13.80 33.60 -18.35
C ALA A 822 -14.10 32.44 -19.33
N ALA A 823 -15.37 32.16 -19.68
CA ALA A 823 -16.60 32.95 -19.48
C ALA A 823 -17.85 32.09 -19.18
N SER A 824 -18.81 32.66 -18.42
CA SER A 824 -20.07 31.98 -18.08
C SER A 824 -21.12 31.99 -19.20
N GLY A 825 -21.88 30.90 -19.29
CA GLY A 825 -22.96 30.67 -20.25
C GLY A 825 -24.21 30.09 -19.60
N GLY A 826 -24.81 30.85 -18.68
CA GLY A 826 -25.76 30.33 -17.69
C GLY A 826 -27.08 29.76 -18.19
N SER A 827 -27.66 28.88 -17.36
CA SER A 827 -28.98 28.28 -17.53
C SER A 827 -30.11 29.24 -17.07
N SER A 828 -31.31 28.70 -16.78
CA SER A 828 -32.44 29.45 -16.22
C SER A 828 -32.92 28.91 -14.88
N GLY A 829 -32.00 28.34 -14.10
CA GLY A 829 -32.24 27.78 -12.78
C GLY A 829 -32.42 28.80 -11.65
N SER A 830 -32.54 28.27 -10.44
CA SER A 830 -32.34 28.95 -9.16
C SER A 830 -30.96 28.66 -8.54
N ALA A 831 -30.29 27.60 -9.00
CA ALA A 831 -28.91 27.26 -8.65
C ALA A 831 -27.89 28.30 -9.13
N ASP A 832 -26.69 28.22 -8.54
CA ASP A 832 -25.49 29.01 -8.80
C ASP A 832 -24.32 28.23 -8.18
N ASP A 833 -23.47 27.60 -8.99
CA ASP A 833 -22.39 26.72 -8.51
C ASP A 833 -21.42 27.44 -7.54
N ALA A 834 -21.27 28.76 -7.66
CA ALA A 834 -20.42 29.56 -6.78
C ALA A 834 -21.04 29.83 -5.39
N VAL A 835 -22.27 29.39 -5.16
CA VAL A 835 -23.00 29.51 -3.88
C VAL A 835 -23.42 28.14 -3.34
N HIS A 836 -23.80 27.21 -4.22
CA HIS A 836 -24.42 25.94 -3.85
C HIS A 836 -23.53 24.71 -4.15
N GLY A 837 -22.31 24.92 -4.67
CA GLY A 837 -21.34 23.88 -4.99
C GLY A 837 -21.28 23.52 -6.47
N HIS A 838 -20.15 22.99 -6.92
CA HIS A 838 -19.99 22.50 -8.29
C HIS A 838 -20.98 21.37 -8.58
N GLY A 839 -21.65 21.42 -9.74
CA GLY A 839 -22.66 20.45 -10.15
C GLY A 839 -24.09 20.82 -9.72
N ALA A 840 -24.30 21.96 -9.04
CA ALA A 840 -25.62 22.40 -8.61
C ALA A 840 -26.53 22.82 -9.78
N GLU A 841 -26.03 23.60 -10.75
CA GLU A 841 -26.78 23.93 -11.98
C GLU A 841 -27.08 22.70 -12.84
N GLU A 842 -26.16 21.72 -12.90
CA GLU A 842 -26.33 20.45 -13.61
C GLU A 842 -27.43 19.61 -12.95
N TRP A 843 -27.41 19.49 -11.62
CA TRP A 843 -28.42 18.78 -10.82
C TRP A 843 -29.82 19.39 -10.96
N GLU A 844 -29.96 20.71 -10.80
CA GLU A 844 -31.25 21.38 -11.02
C GLU A 844 -31.77 21.15 -12.44
N ASN A 845 -30.87 21.22 -13.44
CA ASN A 845 -31.21 20.95 -14.82
C ASN A 845 -31.63 19.48 -15.06
N ALA A 846 -30.91 18.50 -14.49
CA ALA A 846 -31.20 17.07 -14.64
C ALA A 846 -32.56 16.69 -14.04
N VAL A 847 -32.91 17.26 -12.88
CA VAL A 847 -34.20 17.00 -12.21
C VAL A 847 -35.37 17.75 -12.90
N LEU A 848 -35.14 18.96 -13.41
CA LEU A 848 -36.17 19.73 -14.12
C LEU A 848 -36.37 19.30 -15.59
N ASN A 849 -35.31 18.76 -16.23
CA ASN A 849 -35.30 18.32 -17.63
C ASN A 849 -34.75 16.88 -17.78
N PRO A 850 -35.35 15.88 -17.11
CA PRO A 850 -34.84 14.51 -17.07
C PRO A 850 -34.60 13.89 -18.45
N ALA A 851 -33.45 13.26 -18.63
CA ALA A 851 -33.05 12.61 -19.88
C ALA A 851 -33.97 11.42 -20.23
N GLY A 852 -34.43 10.69 -19.20
CA GLY A 852 -35.26 9.50 -19.31
C GLY A 852 -34.63 8.31 -18.59
N ALA A 853 -35.01 7.10 -19.01
CA ALA A 853 -34.35 5.89 -18.52
C ALA A 853 -32.97 5.72 -19.19
N ALA A 854 -32.06 5.05 -18.48
CA ALA A 854 -30.77 4.59 -19.00
C ALA A 854 -30.96 3.58 -20.16
N ASP A 855 -29.88 3.27 -20.90
CA ASP A 855 -29.92 2.27 -21.97
C ASP A 855 -29.63 0.86 -21.41
N ASP A 856 -30.70 0.09 -21.15
CA ASP A 856 -30.68 -1.33 -20.76
C ASP A 856 -29.91 -2.28 -21.73
N SER A 857 -29.30 -1.76 -22.80
CA SER A 857 -28.48 -2.53 -23.76
C SER A 857 -26.98 -2.20 -23.74
N LEU A 858 -26.55 -1.32 -22.83
CA LEU A 858 -25.14 -1.16 -22.45
C LEU A 858 -24.83 -2.02 -21.21
N ASP A 859 -23.55 -2.36 -21.02
CA ASP A 859 -23.10 -3.04 -19.81
C ASP A 859 -23.23 -2.09 -18.59
N PRO A 860 -23.66 -2.57 -17.41
CA PRO A 860 -23.98 -1.69 -16.28
C PRO A 860 -22.74 -1.08 -15.61
N ILE A 861 -22.99 -0.08 -14.76
CA ILE A 861 -22.06 0.34 -13.70
C ILE A 861 -22.44 -0.45 -12.45
N VAL A 862 -21.52 -1.23 -11.89
CA VAL A 862 -21.75 -2.04 -10.69
C VAL A 862 -21.43 -1.21 -9.45
N ILE A 863 -22.42 -1.00 -8.60
CA ILE A 863 -22.25 -0.38 -7.28
C ILE A 863 -22.60 -1.41 -6.21
N THR A 864 -21.66 -1.65 -5.29
CA THR A 864 -21.86 -2.49 -4.12
C THR A 864 -22.17 -1.68 -2.87
N MET A 865 -22.59 -2.37 -1.81
CA MET A 865 -22.70 -1.77 -0.49
C MET A 865 -22.47 -2.82 0.60
N ALA A 866 -21.64 -2.50 1.60
CA ALA A 866 -21.62 -3.20 2.90
C ALA A 866 -22.53 -2.44 3.89
N ASN A 867 -23.44 -3.12 4.57
CA ASN A 867 -24.36 -2.48 5.53
C ASN A 867 -24.85 -3.43 6.64
N LEU A 868 -24.81 -2.96 7.88
CA LEU A 868 -25.30 -3.71 9.04
C LEU A 868 -26.84 -3.70 9.12
N GLU A 869 -27.49 -4.86 8.99
CA GLU A 869 -28.94 -5.03 9.05
C GLU A 869 -29.39 -6.30 9.80
N GLY A 870 -30.49 -6.18 10.54
CA GLY A 870 -31.19 -7.33 11.14
C GLY A 870 -30.69 -7.79 12.52
N ASP A 871 -29.66 -7.16 13.08
CA ASP A 871 -29.22 -7.41 14.46
C ASP A 871 -30.05 -6.63 15.50
N ALA A 872 -29.88 -6.98 16.78
CA ALA A 872 -30.42 -6.24 17.91
C ALA A 872 -29.44 -5.17 18.44
N ILE A 873 -28.13 -5.30 18.13
CA ILE A 873 -27.10 -4.32 18.49
C ILE A 873 -27.16 -3.10 17.57
N GLY A 874 -27.42 -3.31 16.27
CA GLY A 874 -27.62 -2.26 15.28
C GLY A 874 -28.25 -2.82 14.00
N SER A 875 -29.01 -2.01 13.28
CA SER A 875 -29.65 -2.40 12.03
C SER A 875 -30.13 -1.15 11.28
N PHE A 876 -29.56 -0.86 10.11
CA PHE A 876 -29.71 0.42 9.42
C PHE A 876 -30.19 0.28 7.96
N PRO A 877 -31.36 -0.35 7.71
CA PRO A 877 -31.93 -0.48 6.36
C PRO A 877 -32.21 0.88 5.69
N GLU A 878 -32.33 1.96 6.47
CA GLU A 878 -32.52 3.32 6.01
C GLU A 878 -31.47 3.75 4.97
N VAL A 879 -30.18 3.45 5.19
CA VAL A 879 -29.10 3.89 4.30
C VAL A 879 -29.21 3.20 2.94
N ARG A 880 -29.38 1.87 2.95
CA ARG A 880 -29.54 1.06 1.73
C ARG A 880 -30.81 1.43 0.98
N GLU A 881 -31.96 1.54 1.66
CA GLU A 881 -33.21 1.98 1.02
C GLU A 881 -33.09 3.40 0.43
N GLY A 882 -32.32 4.30 1.05
CA GLY A 882 -32.03 5.63 0.52
C GLY A 882 -31.26 5.57 -0.80
N LEU A 883 -30.18 4.78 -0.82
CA LEU A 883 -29.34 4.55 -1.99
C LEU A 883 -30.12 3.87 -3.14
N GLU A 884 -30.92 2.85 -2.83
CA GLU A 884 -31.83 2.19 -3.79
C GLU A 884 -32.81 3.17 -4.46
N ILE A 885 -33.31 4.18 -3.71
CA ILE A 885 -34.22 5.20 -4.25
C ILE A 885 -33.49 6.20 -5.15
N ALA A 886 -32.26 6.57 -4.83
CA ALA A 886 -31.42 7.37 -5.73
C ALA A 886 -31.14 6.60 -7.02
N ILE A 887 -30.78 5.31 -6.93
CA ILE A 887 -30.48 4.45 -8.08
C ILE A 887 -31.71 4.21 -8.97
N ASP A 888 -32.92 4.01 -8.40
CA ASP A 888 -34.17 3.97 -9.18
C ASP A 888 -34.42 5.28 -9.93
N GLN A 889 -34.18 6.45 -9.30
CA GLN A 889 -34.30 7.73 -10.00
C GLN A 889 -33.25 7.89 -11.11
N ILE A 890 -31.98 7.54 -10.84
CA ILE A 890 -30.88 7.62 -11.80
C ILE A 890 -31.21 6.78 -13.05
N ASN A 891 -31.58 5.51 -12.84
CA ASN A 891 -31.87 4.56 -13.90
C ASN A 891 -33.17 4.86 -14.66
N THR A 892 -34.19 5.44 -14.03
CA THR A 892 -35.51 5.66 -14.66
C THR A 892 -35.76 7.07 -15.18
N GLN A 893 -35.02 8.07 -14.70
CA GLN A 893 -35.27 9.50 -14.97
C GLN A 893 -34.03 10.31 -15.37
N LEU A 894 -32.87 10.09 -14.74
CA LEU A 894 -31.68 10.91 -15.01
C LEU A 894 -30.85 10.41 -16.20
N GLY A 895 -30.94 9.12 -16.52
CA GLY A 895 -30.31 8.50 -17.70
C GLY A 895 -29.10 7.62 -17.38
N GLY A 896 -28.83 7.32 -16.12
CA GLY A 896 -27.69 6.50 -15.71
C GLY A 896 -26.38 7.28 -15.60
N ILE A 897 -25.26 6.59 -15.77
CA ILE A 897 -23.90 7.16 -15.77
C ILE A 897 -23.28 6.89 -17.15
N GLY A 898 -22.95 7.94 -17.90
CA GLY A 898 -22.55 7.82 -19.32
C GLY A 898 -23.63 7.17 -20.20
N GLY A 899 -24.88 7.11 -19.75
CA GLY A 899 -25.99 6.38 -20.38
C GLY A 899 -26.19 4.93 -19.90
N ARG A 900 -25.26 4.38 -19.10
CA ARG A 900 -25.32 3.01 -18.55
C ARG A 900 -26.20 2.97 -17.31
N ALA A 901 -27.01 1.93 -17.18
CA ALA A 901 -27.75 1.67 -15.94
C ALA A 901 -26.80 1.27 -14.80
N ILE A 902 -27.09 1.71 -13.58
CA ILE A 902 -26.45 1.19 -12.37
C ILE A 902 -27.09 -0.16 -12.03
N ASP A 903 -26.28 -1.19 -11.86
CA ASP A 903 -26.67 -2.43 -11.16
C ASP A 903 -26.22 -2.33 -9.71
N PHE A 904 -27.13 -2.59 -8.77
CA PHE A 904 -26.90 -2.38 -7.35
C PHE A 904 -26.89 -3.71 -6.59
N GLN A 905 -25.76 -4.01 -5.96
CA GLN A 905 -25.49 -5.30 -5.33
C GLN A 905 -25.14 -5.09 -3.84
N PRO A 906 -26.16 -4.87 -2.97
CA PRO A 906 -25.95 -4.72 -1.55
C PRO A 906 -25.71 -6.08 -0.88
N CYS A 907 -24.62 -6.17 -0.12
CA CYS A 907 -24.40 -7.23 0.83
C CYS A 907 -24.71 -6.73 2.25
N VAL A 908 -25.45 -7.53 3.02
CA VAL A 908 -26.03 -7.13 4.32
C VAL A 908 -25.85 -8.23 5.37
N HIS A 909 -25.38 -7.87 6.55
CA HIS A 909 -25.11 -8.82 7.64
C HIS A 909 -25.50 -8.29 9.03
N GLY A 910 -25.58 -9.20 10.00
CA GLY A 910 -25.72 -8.87 11.41
C GLY A 910 -24.38 -8.52 12.08
N PHE A 911 -24.37 -8.46 13.41
CA PHE A 911 -23.19 -8.07 14.19
C PHE A 911 -22.22 -9.25 14.41
N ASP A 912 -21.62 -9.74 13.32
CA ASP A 912 -20.64 -10.84 13.29
C ASP A 912 -19.46 -10.48 12.37
N PRO A 913 -18.22 -10.34 12.88
CA PRO A 913 -17.04 -10.01 12.07
C PRO A 913 -16.82 -10.98 10.90
N ASN A 914 -17.16 -12.26 11.06
CA ASN A 914 -16.98 -13.25 9.99
C ASN A 914 -17.99 -13.04 8.86
N ALA A 915 -19.21 -12.61 9.20
CA ALA A 915 -20.22 -12.27 8.20
C ALA A 915 -19.83 -10.99 7.45
N ALA A 916 -19.20 -10.02 8.13
CA ALA A 916 -18.65 -8.83 7.51
C ALA A 916 -17.46 -9.15 6.58
N ILE A 917 -16.48 -9.95 7.02
CA ILE A 917 -15.33 -10.34 6.18
C ILE A 917 -15.81 -11.10 4.91
N ASN A 918 -16.75 -12.05 5.06
CA ASN A 918 -17.38 -12.69 3.90
C ASN A 918 -18.07 -11.67 2.98
N CYS A 919 -18.69 -10.62 3.54
CA CYS A 919 -19.31 -9.54 2.77
C CYS A 919 -18.29 -8.70 2.00
N GLY A 920 -17.13 -8.40 2.61
CA GLY A 920 -16.02 -7.73 1.93
C GLY A 920 -15.48 -8.56 0.76
N ASN A 921 -15.37 -9.87 0.95
CA ASN A 921 -14.92 -10.80 -0.10
C ASN A 921 -15.95 -10.95 -1.22
N GLU A 922 -17.25 -11.14 -0.90
CA GLU A 922 -18.35 -11.15 -1.89
C GLU A 922 -18.34 -9.84 -2.70
N ILE A 923 -18.11 -8.69 -2.05
CA ILE A 923 -17.97 -7.39 -2.72
C ILE A 923 -16.75 -7.35 -3.66
N ALA A 924 -15.59 -7.87 -3.24
CA ALA A 924 -14.41 -7.94 -4.10
C ALA A 924 -14.63 -8.84 -5.33
N GLU A 925 -15.23 -10.01 -5.16
CA GLU A 925 -15.62 -10.94 -6.23
C GLU A 925 -16.53 -10.27 -7.28
N THR A 926 -17.44 -9.38 -6.88
CA THR A 926 -18.32 -8.66 -7.84
C THR A 926 -17.59 -7.66 -8.74
N ASN A 927 -16.34 -7.34 -8.43
CA ASN A 927 -15.50 -6.36 -9.12
C ASN A 927 -16.19 -5.01 -9.41
N PRO A 928 -16.64 -4.26 -8.38
CA PRO A 928 -17.45 -3.06 -8.52
C PRO A 928 -16.66 -1.84 -9.06
N HIS A 929 -17.40 -0.86 -9.56
CA HIS A 929 -16.91 0.47 -9.94
C HIS A 929 -16.73 1.35 -8.70
N VAL A 930 -17.67 1.28 -7.75
CA VAL A 930 -17.65 1.96 -6.44
C VAL A 930 -18.30 1.04 -5.41
N ASN A 931 -17.68 0.90 -4.24
CA ASN A 931 -18.32 0.32 -3.06
C ASN A 931 -18.83 1.43 -2.12
N ILE A 932 -19.97 1.20 -1.47
CA ILE A 932 -20.52 2.07 -0.44
C ILE A 932 -20.46 1.38 0.93
N ASN A 933 -19.58 1.83 1.82
CA ASN A 933 -19.66 1.45 3.23
C ASN A 933 -20.78 2.27 3.87
N GLY A 934 -21.90 1.62 4.19
CA GLY A 934 -23.13 2.21 4.72
C GLY A 934 -22.98 2.69 6.15
N ILE A 935 -23.71 2.06 7.08
CA ILE A 935 -23.31 2.03 8.48
C ILE A 935 -22.73 0.63 8.72
N GLU A 936 -21.42 0.61 8.92
CA GLU A 936 -20.64 -0.60 9.05
C GLU A 936 -19.78 -0.54 10.32
N PHE A 937 -19.74 -1.62 11.08
CA PHE A 937 -19.06 -1.71 12.38
C PHE A 937 -17.82 -2.64 12.35
N PHE A 938 -17.44 -3.12 11.17
CA PHE A 938 -16.25 -3.95 10.96
C PHE A 938 -15.37 -3.43 9.81
N THR A 939 -15.47 -2.15 9.40
CA THR A 939 -14.64 -1.57 8.34
C THR A 939 -13.13 -1.80 8.50
N PRO A 940 -12.52 -1.74 9.71
CA PRO A 940 -11.13 -2.19 9.92
C PRO A 940 -10.79 -3.57 9.34
N ALA A 941 -11.74 -4.51 9.37
CA ALA A 941 -11.58 -5.87 8.83
C ALA A 941 -11.95 -6.00 7.34
N LEU A 942 -12.56 -4.97 6.74
CA LEU A 942 -12.87 -4.92 5.29
C LEU A 942 -11.83 -4.13 4.50
N TRP A 943 -11.16 -3.17 5.15
CA TRP A 943 -10.20 -2.28 4.50
C TRP A 943 -9.04 -3.01 3.80
N PRO A 944 -8.42 -4.08 4.36
CA PRO A 944 -7.42 -4.85 3.64
C PRO A 944 -7.95 -5.41 2.31
N THR A 945 -9.16 -5.98 2.31
CA THR A 945 -9.82 -6.54 1.10
C THR A 945 -10.11 -5.46 0.06
N PHE A 946 -10.68 -4.32 0.46
CA PHE A 946 -11.01 -3.24 -0.47
C PHE A 946 -9.77 -2.53 -1.02
N THR A 947 -8.73 -2.34 -0.20
CA THR A 947 -7.47 -1.73 -0.62
C THR A 947 -6.67 -2.65 -1.55
N ALA A 948 -6.57 -3.95 -1.25
CA ALA A 948 -5.89 -4.91 -2.11
C ALA A 948 -6.58 -5.04 -3.49
N ALA A 949 -7.91 -4.99 -3.53
CA ALA A 949 -8.68 -4.97 -4.78
C ALA A 949 -8.73 -3.57 -5.46
N GLY A 950 -8.13 -2.53 -4.85
CA GLY A 950 -8.14 -1.15 -5.33
C GLY A 950 -9.54 -0.53 -5.47
N ILE A 951 -10.52 -0.99 -4.68
CA ILE A 951 -11.95 -0.65 -4.84
C ILE A 951 -12.23 0.75 -4.29
N PRO A 952 -12.66 1.72 -5.12
CA PRO A 952 -13.01 3.06 -4.67
C PRO A 952 -14.19 2.98 -3.69
N THR A 953 -13.95 3.34 -2.43
CA THR A 953 -14.90 3.08 -1.34
C THR A 953 -15.38 4.38 -0.70
N LEU A 954 -16.65 4.72 -0.94
CA LEU A 954 -17.31 5.84 -0.26
C LEU A 954 -17.88 5.39 1.08
N GLN A 955 -17.62 6.16 2.13
CA GLN A 955 -18.21 5.93 3.44
C GLN A 955 -19.37 6.88 3.71
N THR A 956 -20.48 6.33 4.23
CA THR A 956 -21.62 7.17 4.61
C THR A 956 -21.56 7.63 6.06
N VAL A 957 -20.98 6.82 6.96
CA VAL A 957 -20.75 7.18 8.37
C VAL A 957 -19.39 6.59 8.83
N PRO A 958 -18.28 7.36 8.76
CA PRO A 958 -16.98 6.92 9.31
C PRO A 958 -17.01 6.89 10.85
N ILE A 959 -16.48 5.84 11.45
CA ILE A 959 -16.64 5.49 12.88
C ILE A 959 -15.29 5.20 13.58
N PHE A 960 -14.36 4.53 12.91
CA PHE A 960 -13.07 4.07 13.47
C PHE A 960 -11.89 4.90 12.96
N VAL A 961 -10.76 4.91 13.68
CA VAL A 961 -9.53 5.59 13.22
C VAL A 961 -9.16 5.23 11.78
N ASP A 962 -9.24 3.94 11.44
CA ASP A 962 -8.95 3.42 10.11
C ASP A 962 -9.85 4.04 9.01
N ASP A 963 -11.13 4.29 9.32
CA ASP A 963 -12.05 5.01 8.40
C ASP A 963 -11.58 6.42 8.07
N PHE A 964 -10.80 7.04 8.95
CA PHE A 964 -10.35 8.41 8.80
C PHE A 964 -8.99 8.50 8.08
N ILE A 965 -8.16 7.45 8.19
CA ILE A 965 -6.75 7.43 7.75
C ILE A 965 -6.45 6.55 6.53
N VAL A 966 -7.43 5.83 5.97
CA VAL A 966 -7.24 5.13 4.68
C VAL A 966 -7.10 6.16 3.55
N ASP A 967 -5.86 6.53 3.29
CA ASP A 967 -5.46 7.31 2.12
C ASP A 967 -5.65 6.49 0.83
N GLY A 968 -5.78 7.18 -0.30
CA GLY A 968 -5.75 6.59 -1.63
C GLY A 968 -6.93 5.71 -2.05
N ASN A 969 -7.74 5.13 -1.17
CA ASN A 969 -8.88 4.24 -1.52
C ASN A 969 -10.19 4.52 -0.76
N GLY A 970 -10.14 5.29 0.32
CA GLY A 970 -11.31 5.64 1.15
C GLY A 970 -11.70 7.11 0.99
N THR A 971 -12.99 7.43 0.94
CA THR A 971 -13.46 8.82 0.97
C THR A 971 -14.81 8.96 1.68
N SER A 972 -14.89 9.85 2.65
CA SER A 972 -16.14 10.23 3.32
C SER A 972 -16.49 11.70 3.08
N VAL A 973 -17.50 11.90 2.24
CA VAL A 973 -18.16 13.22 2.05
C VAL A 973 -19.11 13.60 3.20
N TRP A 974 -19.29 12.69 4.16
CA TRP A 974 -20.05 12.89 5.39
C TRP A 974 -19.13 12.87 6.61
N GLY A 975 -19.61 13.33 7.76
CA GLY A 975 -18.74 13.65 8.90
C GLY A 975 -18.61 12.60 10.00
N GLY A 976 -19.51 11.60 10.04
CA GLY A 976 -19.46 10.48 10.99
C GLY A 976 -19.14 10.86 12.45
N CYS A 977 -18.35 10.01 13.13
CA CYS A 977 -17.76 10.29 14.43
C CYS A 977 -16.88 11.57 14.43
N PRO A 978 -15.89 11.75 13.50
CA PRO A 978 -14.94 12.87 13.52
C PRO A 978 -15.52 14.29 13.48
N VAL A 979 -16.73 14.47 12.96
CA VAL A 979 -17.40 15.78 12.90
C VAL A 979 -18.45 15.92 13.98
N ALA A 980 -19.19 14.84 14.29
CA ALA A 980 -20.27 14.89 15.27
C ALA A 980 -19.74 15.23 16.68
N PHE A 981 -18.64 14.62 17.10
CA PHE A 981 -18.20 14.68 18.49
C PHE A 981 -17.29 15.87 18.82
N PRO A 982 -16.25 16.20 18.04
CA PRO A 982 -15.50 17.43 18.24
C PRO A 982 -16.37 18.68 18.03
N GLY A 983 -17.34 18.62 17.12
CA GLY A 983 -18.35 19.68 16.96
C GLY A 983 -19.30 19.81 18.16
N ALA A 984 -19.68 18.69 18.81
CA ALA A 984 -20.43 18.71 20.07
C ALA A 984 -19.62 19.30 21.22
N ALA A 985 -18.35 18.92 21.35
CA ALA A 985 -17.43 19.44 22.36
C ALA A 985 -17.26 20.97 22.22
N THR A 986 -16.97 21.45 21.01
CA THR A 986 -16.92 22.89 20.69
C THR A 986 -18.23 23.60 21.00
N PHE A 987 -19.38 23.07 20.54
CA PHE A 987 -20.69 23.71 20.76
C PHE A 987 -21.01 23.89 22.26
N THR A 988 -20.77 22.85 23.05
CA THR A 988 -21.21 22.80 24.44
C THR A 988 -20.30 23.58 25.38
N VAL A 989 -18.99 23.53 25.18
CA VAL A 989 -18.00 24.24 26.01
C VAL A 989 -17.78 25.67 25.51
N GLU A 990 -17.57 25.89 24.21
CA GLU A 990 -17.21 27.22 23.70
C GLU A 990 -18.42 28.15 23.56
N TYR A 991 -19.53 27.65 23.00
CA TYR A 991 -20.72 28.44 22.70
C TYR A 991 -21.76 28.43 23.84
N GLN A 992 -22.16 27.26 24.35
CA GLN A 992 -23.17 27.20 25.43
C GLN A 992 -22.59 27.46 26.83
N LYS A 993 -21.33 27.04 27.06
CA LYS A 993 -20.59 27.21 28.32
C LYS A 993 -21.28 26.51 29.50
N TYR A 994 -21.59 25.22 29.34
CA TYR A 994 -22.00 24.37 30.46
C TYR A 994 -20.83 24.13 31.42
N ALA A 995 -21.11 24.07 32.73
CA ALA A 995 -20.11 23.83 33.77
C ALA A 995 -19.86 22.33 34.00
N LYS A 996 -20.89 21.48 33.77
CA LYS A 996 -20.74 20.02 33.78
C LYS A 996 -21.39 19.36 32.58
N ILE A 997 -20.67 18.45 31.93
CA ILE A 997 -21.18 17.67 30.80
C ILE A 997 -21.04 16.17 31.09
N ALA A 998 -22.15 15.45 30.97
CA ALA A 998 -22.15 13.99 30.97
C ALA A 998 -22.23 13.49 29.53
N VAL A 999 -21.30 12.62 29.14
CA VAL A 999 -21.18 12.07 27.78
C VAL A 999 -21.65 10.62 27.81
N LEU A 1000 -22.77 10.32 27.15
CA LEU A 1000 -23.28 8.95 27.00
C LEU A 1000 -22.66 8.29 25.76
N TYR A 1001 -22.04 7.12 25.94
CA TYR A 1001 -21.47 6.31 24.86
C TYR A 1001 -21.92 4.85 24.98
N SER A 1002 -21.93 4.11 23.86
CA SER A 1002 -22.31 2.69 23.84
C SER A 1002 -21.17 1.79 24.34
N THR A 1003 -21.47 0.83 25.23
CA THR A 1003 -20.49 -0.18 25.72
C THR A 1003 -20.17 -1.28 24.70
N THR A 1004 -20.72 -1.22 23.49
CA THR A 1004 -20.29 -2.08 22.37
C THR A 1004 -18.84 -1.78 21.98
N PRO A 1005 -18.07 -2.73 21.41
CA PRO A 1005 -16.68 -2.45 21.01
C PRO A 1005 -16.53 -1.24 20.06
N PRO A 1006 -17.36 -1.05 19.01
CA PRO A 1006 -17.34 0.17 18.19
C PRO A 1006 -17.67 1.44 18.97
N GLY A 1007 -18.65 1.37 19.89
CA GLY A 1007 -19.04 2.51 20.72
C GLY A 1007 -17.93 2.95 21.68
N MET A 1008 -17.22 2.00 22.29
CA MET A 1008 -16.06 2.30 23.14
C MET A 1008 -14.89 2.85 22.34
N GLN A 1009 -14.67 2.39 21.10
CA GLN A 1009 -13.58 2.86 20.26
C GLN A 1009 -13.84 4.28 19.72
N CYS A 1010 -15.00 4.53 19.09
CA CYS A 1010 -15.36 5.89 18.66
C CYS A 1010 -15.41 6.87 19.86
N PHE A 1011 -15.80 6.42 21.06
CA PHE A 1011 -15.68 7.22 22.29
C PHE A 1011 -14.22 7.55 22.64
N ALA A 1012 -13.32 6.58 22.71
CA ALA A 1012 -11.92 6.82 23.07
C ALA A 1012 -11.22 7.73 22.04
N ASP A 1013 -11.39 7.42 20.75
CA ASP A 1013 -10.63 8.03 19.67
C ASP A 1013 -11.19 9.40 19.23
N THR A 1014 -12.52 9.59 19.27
CA THR A 1014 -13.19 10.82 18.76
C THR A 1014 -13.99 11.63 19.78
N GLU A 1015 -14.24 11.10 20.99
CA GLU A 1015 -14.87 11.87 22.08
C GLU A 1015 -13.85 12.27 23.16
N GLU A 1016 -13.30 11.30 23.90
CA GLU A 1016 -12.53 11.51 25.14
C GLU A 1016 -11.38 12.51 24.94
N ARG A 1017 -10.58 12.35 23.87
CA ARG A 1017 -9.45 13.24 23.55
C ARG A 1017 -9.86 14.71 23.36
N PHE A 1018 -11.05 14.95 22.80
CA PHE A 1018 -11.55 16.29 22.51
C PHE A 1018 -12.16 16.97 23.74
N TRP A 1019 -12.86 16.20 24.58
CA TRP A 1019 -13.36 16.69 25.87
C TRP A 1019 -12.21 16.99 26.85
N ASP A 1020 -11.18 16.15 26.91
CA ASP A 1020 -10.00 16.35 27.76
C ASP A 1020 -9.13 17.53 27.32
N TYR A 1021 -8.97 17.77 26.01
CA TYR A 1021 -8.28 18.96 25.52
C TYR A 1021 -8.91 20.25 26.06
N LEU A 1022 -10.25 20.30 26.12
CA LEU A 1022 -10.99 21.46 26.62
C LEU A 1022 -10.88 21.66 28.14
N LEU A 1023 -10.43 20.66 28.91
CA LEU A 1023 -10.03 20.83 30.33
C LEU A 1023 -8.68 21.55 30.49
N THR A 1024 -7.93 21.80 29.41
CA THR A 1024 -6.59 22.43 29.48
C THR A 1024 -6.58 23.93 29.20
N GLU A 1025 -7.71 24.53 28.80
CA GLU A 1025 -7.85 25.98 28.68
C GLU A 1025 -8.10 26.66 30.05
N ASP A 1026 -7.99 28.00 30.10
CA ASP A 1026 -7.97 28.86 31.31
C ASP A 1026 -9.30 28.91 32.14
N ASP A 1027 -10.24 27.95 31.97
CA ASP A 1027 -11.56 27.92 32.62
C ASP A 1027 -11.63 26.88 33.77
N ASP A 1028 -11.03 27.22 34.92
CA ASP A 1028 -10.91 26.45 36.18
C ASP A 1028 -12.24 25.80 36.72
N ASP A 1029 -13.41 26.15 36.15
CA ASP A 1029 -14.75 25.78 36.62
C ASP A 1029 -15.49 24.75 35.71
N PHE A 1030 -14.87 24.20 34.65
CA PHE A 1030 -15.47 23.16 33.77
C PHE A 1030 -15.09 21.72 34.19
N GLU A 1031 -16.06 20.78 34.17
CA GLU A 1031 -15.84 19.34 34.31
C GLU A 1031 -16.63 18.53 33.26
N TRP A 1032 -16.08 17.42 32.77
CA TRP A 1032 -16.83 16.43 31.97
C TRP A 1032 -16.64 15.02 32.54
N GLN A 1033 -17.52 14.08 32.17
CA GLN A 1033 -17.33 12.65 32.44
C GLN A 1033 -18.08 11.78 31.43
N GLY A 1034 -17.45 10.71 30.96
CA GLY A 1034 -18.09 9.62 30.19
C GLY A 1034 -18.91 8.66 31.05
N PHE A 1035 -20.01 8.16 30.48
CA PHE A 1035 -20.92 7.18 31.06
C PHE A 1035 -21.30 6.15 29.99
N GLY A 1036 -20.85 4.90 30.18
CA GLY A 1036 -21.18 3.80 29.27
C GLY A 1036 -22.60 3.28 29.49
N ASP A 1037 -23.32 3.11 28.38
CA ASP A 1037 -24.71 2.66 28.26
C ASP A 1037 -24.77 1.31 27.51
N ASN A 1038 -25.49 0.31 28.04
CA ASN A 1038 -25.59 -1.01 27.40
C ASN A 1038 -26.69 -1.02 26.33
N SER A 1039 -26.38 -0.33 25.22
CA SER A 1039 -27.25 -0.11 24.05
C SER A 1039 -28.18 -1.30 23.74
N GLY A 1040 -29.49 -1.05 23.73
CA GLY A 1040 -30.54 -2.04 23.55
C GLY A 1040 -31.06 -2.74 24.82
N ASP A 1041 -30.45 -2.57 26.00
CA ASP A 1041 -30.96 -3.06 27.30
C ASP A 1041 -31.52 -1.93 28.18
N PRO A 1042 -32.81 -1.55 28.03
CA PRO A 1042 -33.46 -0.49 28.82
C PRO A 1042 -33.77 -0.92 30.27
N THR A 1043 -32.82 -1.59 30.92
CA THR A 1043 -32.85 -1.95 32.34
C THR A 1043 -31.68 -1.39 33.16
N ASP A 1044 -30.68 -0.78 32.51
CA ASP A 1044 -29.62 0.00 33.16
C ASP A 1044 -29.78 1.53 33.04
N ASP A 1045 -30.59 2.05 32.10
CA ASP A 1045 -31.06 3.45 31.98
C ASP A 1045 -31.14 4.20 33.34
N ASP A 1046 -31.96 3.66 34.26
CA ASP A 1046 -32.26 4.21 35.60
C ASP A 1046 -30.98 4.35 36.46
N ALA A 1047 -29.98 3.47 36.25
CA ALA A 1047 -28.69 3.45 36.94
C ALA A 1047 -27.64 4.32 36.24
N VAL A 1048 -27.64 4.42 34.91
CA VAL A 1048 -26.81 5.39 34.16
C VAL A 1048 -27.22 6.82 34.55
N VAL A 1049 -28.52 7.13 34.50
CA VAL A 1049 -29.05 8.44 34.91
C VAL A 1049 -28.81 8.73 36.41
N GLN A 1050 -28.81 7.72 37.29
CA GLN A 1050 -28.41 7.94 38.69
C GLN A 1050 -26.94 8.36 38.80
N GLN A 1051 -26.02 7.75 38.04
CA GLN A 1051 -24.60 8.11 38.06
C GLN A 1051 -24.36 9.54 37.54
N ILE A 1052 -25.06 9.93 36.47
CA ILE A 1052 -25.05 11.31 35.95
C ILE A 1052 -25.53 12.31 37.00
N ALA A 1053 -26.63 12.00 37.71
CA ALA A 1053 -27.14 12.84 38.79
C ALA A 1053 -26.17 12.95 39.99
N GLU A 1054 -25.40 11.88 40.28
CA GLU A 1054 -24.36 11.90 41.32
C GLU A 1054 -23.12 12.72 40.90
N PHE A 1055 -22.78 12.77 39.61
CA PHE A 1055 -21.71 13.62 39.05
C PHE A 1055 -22.08 15.12 39.00
N PHE A 1056 -23.32 15.45 38.60
CA PHE A 1056 -23.81 16.84 38.60
C PHE A 1056 -24.01 17.40 40.01
N GLY A 1057 -24.53 16.61 40.95
CA GLY A 1057 -24.61 16.97 42.37
C GLY A 1057 -25.53 18.15 42.67
N ASP A 1058 -24.96 19.30 43.06
CA ASP A 1058 -25.67 20.56 43.34
C ASP A 1058 -25.61 21.57 42.15
N GLU A 1059 -24.92 21.23 41.04
CA GLU A 1059 -24.79 22.12 39.87
C GLU A 1059 -26.04 22.11 38.97
N THR A 1060 -26.31 23.24 38.33
CA THR A 1060 -27.51 23.53 37.53
C THR A 1060 -27.20 23.96 36.08
N ASN A 1061 -25.96 24.37 35.80
CA ASN A 1061 -25.49 24.68 34.45
C ASN A 1061 -24.92 23.42 33.78
N THR A 1062 -25.76 22.41 33.55
CA THR A 1062 -25.34 21.07 33.13
C THR A 1062 -25.98 20.63 31.80
N ALA A 1063 -25.30 19.73 31.09
CA ALA A 1063 -25.83 19.08 29.91
C ALA A 1063 -25.51 17.58 29.86
N VAL A 1064 -26.39 16.79 29.25
CA VAL A 1064 -26.15 15.40 28.87
C VAL A 1064 -26.07 15.34 27.35
N PHE A 1065 -24.92 14.89 26.84
CA PHE A 1065 -24.68 14.64 25.43
C PHE A 1065 -24.85 13.15 25.10
N PHE A 1066 -25.40 12.86 23.91
CA PHE A 1066 -25.82 11.51 23.49
C PHE A 1066 -25.03 11.03 22.25
N GLY A 1067 -23.92 10.32 22.49
CA GLY A 1067 -23.17 9.52 21.51
C GLY A 1067 -23.72 8.09 21.36
N ILE A 1068 -25.04 7.95 21.34
CA ILE A 1068 -25.77 6.67 21.27
C ILE A 1068 -26.85 6.71 20.19
N GLN A 1069 -27.37 5.53 19.81
CA GLN A 1069 -28.37 5.40 18.75
C GLN A 1069 -29.78 5.82 19.19
N SER A 1070 -30.63 6.21 18.23
CA SER A 1070 -31.98 6.77 18.45
C SER A 1070 -32.86 5.96 19.41
N ALA A 1071 -32.77 4.63 19.37
CA ALA A 1071 -33.50 3.73 20.25
C ALA A 1071 -33.24 4.04 21.73
N ASP A 1072 -31.97 4.13 22.11
CA ASP A 1072 -31.51 4.38 23.48
C ASP A 1072 -31.69 5.86 23.85
N CYS A 1073 -31.44 6.79 22.90
CA CYS A 1073 -31.74 8.21 23.09
C CYS A 1073 -33.19 8.43 23.60
N ASN A 1074 -34.13 7.65 23.09
CA ASN A 1074 -35.55 7.74 23.44
C ASN A 1074 -35.81 7.30 24.89
N VAL A 1075 -35.16 6.23 25.38
CA VAL A 1075 -35.43 5.68 26.72
C VAL A 1075 -34.66 6.46 27.80
N VAL A 1076 -33.40 6.80 27.57
CA VAL A 1076 -32.59 7.59 28.51
C VAL A 1076 -33.21 8.98 28.74
N MET A 1077 -33.75 9.66 27.71
CA MET A 1077 -34.50 10.92 27.89
C MET A 1077 -35.74 10.76 28.79
N ASN A 1078 -36.41 9.60 28.75
CA ASN A 1078 -37.51 9.29 29.67
C ASN A 1078 -36.99 9.04 31.10
N ALA A 1079 -35.85 8.39 31.27
CA ALA A 1079 -35.23 8.16 32.58
C ALA A 1079 -34.76 9.47 33.24
N ILE A 1080 -34.10 10.37 32.50
CA ILE A 1080 -33.76 11.75 32.94
C ILE A 1080 -35.02 12.49 33.43
N THR A 1081 -36.09 12.43 32.64
CA THR A 1081 -37.39 13.04 32.97
C THR A 1081 -38.04 12.40 34.21
N ALA A 1082 -37.90 11.09 34.38
CA ALA A 1082 -38.48 10.34 35.52
C ALA A 1082 -37.71 10.55 36.83
N ALA A 1083 -36.38 10.69 36.75
CA ALA A 1083 -35.52 11.11 37.86
C ALA A 1083 -35.81 12.56 38.29
N GLY A 1084 -36.25 13.40 37.34
CA GLY A 1084 -36.52 14.82 37.57
C GLY A 1084 -35.24 15.67 37.56
N LEU A 1085 -34.27 15.28 36.74
CA LEU A 1085 -32.99 15.96 36.58
C LEU A 1085 -33.15 17.20 35.69
N GLU A 1086 -32.94 18.39 36.24
CA GLU A 1086 -32.97 19.65 35.47
C GLU A 1086 -31.61 19.85 34.78
N THR A 1087 -31.51 19.46 33.51
CA THR A 1087 -30.28 19.49 32.68
C THR A 1087 -30.63 19.70 31.20
N GLN A 1088 -29.70 20.20 30.38
CA GLN A 1088 -29.91 20.28 28.93
C GLN A 1088 -29.67 18.91 28.26
N VAL A 1089 -30.58 18.48 27.40
CA VAL A 1089 -30.39 17.30 26.53
C VAL A 1089 -29.79 17.74 25.20
N ILE A 1090 -28.72 17.06 24.76
CA ILE A 1090 -27.99 17.37 23.52
C ILE A 1090 -27.77 16.07 22.72
N GLY A 1091 -28.43 15.95 21.58
CA GLY A 1091 -28.34 14.80 20.69
C GLY A 1091 -27.29 14.96 19.60
N SER A 1092 -26.60 13.86 19.28
CA SER A 1092 -25.96 13.67 17.98
C SER A 1092 -27.01 13.58 16.85
N GLY A 1093 -26.56 13.60 15.59
CA GLY A 1093 -27.42 13.39 14.42
C GLY A 1093 -28.10 12.00 14.38
N ALA A 1094 -27.55 11.03 15.11
CA ALA A 1094 -28.12 9.69 15.25
C ALA A 1094 -29.38 9.64 16.14
N CYS A 1095 -29.56 10.61 17.05
CA CYS A 1095 -30.81 10.73 17.81
C CYS A 1095 -31.95 11.43 17.02
N ILE A 1096 -31.73 11.86 15.77
CA ILE A 1096 -32.74 12.54 14.94
C ILE A 1096 -33.63 11.51 14.23
N ASP A 1097 -34.56 10.94 14.99
CA ASP A 1097 -35.56 9.98 14.54
C ASP A 1097 -36.99 10.41 14.91
N ASP A 1098 -37.95 10.01 14.08
CA ASP A 1098 -39.39 10.25 14.25
C ASP A 1098 -39.90 9.80 15.64
N SER A 1099 -39.38 8.71 16.21
CA SER A 1099 -39.76 8.24 17.53
C SER A 1099 -39.21 9.08 18.68
N VAL A 1100 -38.01 9.67 18.50
CA VAL A 1100 -37.36 10.56 19.48
C VAL A 1100 -38.02 11.94 19.44
N LEU A 1101 -38.27 12.48 18.24
CA LEU A 1101 -38.96 13.76 18.06
C LEU A 1101 -40.43 13.70 18.53
N ALA A 1102 -41.08 12.54 18.42
CA ALA A 1102 -42.42 12.29 18.98
C ALA A 1102 -42.46 12.13 20.51
N ASN A 1103 -41.33 11.95 21.18
CA ASN A 1103 -41.26 11.83 22.63
C ASN A 1103 -41.37 13.22 23.30
N PRO A 1104 -42.33 13.48 24.20
CA PRO A 1104 -42.40 14.74 24.95
C PRO A 1104 -41.14 15.09 25.76
N ALA A 1105 -40.27 14.12 26.08
CA ALA A 1105 -39.01 14.36 26.77
C ALA A 1105 -37.93 15.03 25.89
N SER A 1106 -37.99 14.93 24.56
CA SER A 1106 -37.06 15.64 23.65
C SER A 1106 -37.45 17.10 23.42
N THR A 1107 -38.57 17.57 23.99
CA THR A 1107 -39.02 18.97 23.87
C THR A 1107 -38.05 19.91 24.59
N GLY A 1108 -37.31 20.69 23.82
CA GLY A 1108 -36.23 21.56 24.32
C GLY A 1108 -34.82 20.97 24.16
N ALA A 1109 -34.67 19.78 23.59
CA ALA A 1109 -33.36 19.21 23.26
C ALA A 1109 -32.72 19.91 22.05
N LEU A 1110 -31.39 19.97 22.06
CA LEU A 1110 -30.56 20.51 20.98
C LEU A 1110 -29.97 19.33 20.18
N PHE A 1111 -30.07 19.34 18.85
CA PHE A 1111 -29.57 18.26 18.00
C PHE A 1111 -28.56 18.77 16.97
N GLY A 1112 -27.46 18.02 16.83
CA GLY A 1112 -26.39 18.30 15.88
C GLY A 1112 -26.79 17.94 14.44
N GLN A 1113 -26.58 18.88 13.53
CA GLN A 1113 -26.93 18.79 12.11
C GLN A 1113 -25.66 19.00 11.26
N GLN A 1114 -25.25 17.98 10.51
CA GLN A 1114 -24.21 18.12 9.45
C GLN A 1114 -24.83 18.57 8.10
N ASN A 1115 -26.17 18.53 8.02
CA ASN A 1115 -26.99 18.65 6.81
C ASN A 1115 -28.14 19.66 7.01
N TRP A 1116 -28.79 20.06 5.92
CA TRP A 1116 -29.89 21.03 5.94
C TRP A 1116 -31.17 20.47 6.58
N ILE A 1117 -31.90 21.33 7.29
CA ILE A 1117 -33.12 20.98 8.02
C ILE A 1117 -34.27 20.75 7.02
N ALA A 1118 -34.47 19.49 6.64
CA ALA A 1118 -35.45 19.06 5.64
C ALA A 1118 -36.88 19.55 5.90
N GLU A 1119 -37.30 19.62 7.16
CA GLU A 1119 -38.66 20.04 7.55
C GLU A 1119 -38.82 21.57 7.61
N ARG A 1120 -37.74 22.33 7.44
CA ARG A 1120 -37.71 23.81 7.45
C ARG A 1120 -37.03 24.39 6.20
N PRO A 1121 -37.51 24.07 4.97
CA PRO A 1121 -36.98 24.64 3.74
C PRO A 1121 -37.17 26.16 3.67
N ASP A 1122 -38.06 26.75 4.48
CA ASP A 1122 -38.29 28.19 4.58
C ASP A 1122 -37.18 28.98 5.31
N LEU A 1123 -36.15 28.29 5.81
CA LEU A 1123 -34.95 28.90 6.40
C LEU A 1123 -33.83 29.17 5.38
N TYR A 1124 -33.93 28.61 4.17
CA TYR A 1124 -32.90 28.66 3.14
C TYR A 1124 -33.35 29.50 1.93
N ASP A 1125 -32.48 29.61 0.92
CA ASP A 1125 -32.79 30.24 -0.38
C ASP A 1125 -33.76 29.41 -1.25
N ASP A 1126 -34.15 29.96 -2.40
CA ASP A 1126 -35.11 29.34 -3.31
C ASP A 1126 -34.61 28.01 -3.91
N PHE A 1127 -33.28 27.77 -4.04
CA PHE A 1127 -32.71 26.54 -4.59
C PHE A 1127 -32.67 25.43 -3.54
N ILE A 1128 -32.07 25.68 -2.37
CA ILE A 1128 -32.04 24.70 -1.27
C ILE A 1128 -33.48 24.36 -0.85
N ALA A 1129 -34.38 25.35 -0.79
CA ALA A 1129 -35.79 25.10 -0.54
C ALA A 1129 -36.43 24.22 -1.64
N TRP A 1130 -36.08 24.40 -2.92
CA TRP A 1130 -36.56 23.55 -4.00
C TRP A 1130 -36.01 22.11 -3.89
N GLU A 1131 -34.72 21.94 -3.62
CA GLU A 1131 -34.10 20.62 -3.50
C GLU A 1131 -34.75 19.83 -2.35
N LEU A 1132 -34.79 20.40 -1.15
CA LEU A 1132 -35.34 19.72 0.03
C LEU A 1132 -36.79 19.26 -0.21
N ASN A 1133 -37.63 20.12 -0.78
CA ASN A 1133 -39.01 19.74 -1.12
C ASN A 1133 -39.08 18.65 -2.20
N THR A 1134 -38.11 18.62 -3.14
CA THR A 1134 -38.09 17.65 -4.25
C THR A 1134 -37.61 16.28 -3.79
N ARG A 1135 -36.54 16.21 -2.98
CA ARG A 1135 -36.09 14.97 -2.32
C ARG A 1135 -37.17 14.40 -1.41
N GLU A 1136 -37.73 15.20 -0.50
CA GLU A 1136 -38.72 14.70 0.46
C GLU A 1136 -39.99 14.19 -0.24
N ALA A 1137 -40.40 14.78 -1.37
CA ALA A 1137 -41.49 14.26 -2.18
C ALA A 1137 -41.18 12.88 -2.77
N LEU A 1138 -39.96 12.68 -3.30
CA LEU A 1138 -39.51 11.40 -3.86
C LEU A 1138 -39.41 10.31 -2.77
N LEU A 1139 -38.76 10.61 -1.64
CA LEU A 1139 -38.65 9.69 -0.49
C LEU A 1139 -40.02 9.34 0.11
N ALA A 1140 -40.98 10.27 0.08
CA ALA A 1140 -42.34 10.03 0.58
C ALA A 1140 -43.18 9.14 -0.34
N ASP A 1141 -43.12 9.34 -1.66
CA ASP A 1141 -43.94 8.63 -2.66
C ASP A 1141 -43.30 7.31 -3.17
N SER A 1142 -42.01 7.06 -2.92
CA SER A 1142 -41.34 5.81 -3.32
C SER A 1142 -41.97 4.55 -2.75
N SER A 1143 -42.02 3.49 -3.57
CA SER A 1143 -42.47 2.15 -3.18
C SER A 1143 -41.37 1.20 -2.73
N ILE A 1144 -40.10 1.63 -2.78
CA ILE A 1144 -38.95 0.86 -2.26
C ILE A 1144 -38.93 0.95 -0.74
N ARG A 1145 -39.10 2.18 -0.20
CA ARG A 1145 -38.98 2.47 1.22
C ARG A 1145 -39.94 1.67 2.10
N THR A 1146 -39.40 0.95 3.08
CA THR A 1146 -40.12 0.34 4.21
C THR A 1146 -39.79 1.03 5.54
N ALA A 1147 -38.62 1.66 5.64
CA ALA A 1147 -38.11 2.40 6.80
C ALA A 1147 -38.80 3.79 7.01
N PRO A 1148 -38.69 4.40 8.21
CA PRO A 1148 -39.08 5.80 8.43
C PRO A 1148 -38.23 6.78 7.59
N VAL A 1149 -38.65 8.05 7.52
CA VAL A 1149 -37.84 9.10 6.89
C VAL A 1149 -36.90 9.68 7.95
N SER A 1150 -35.63 9.27 7.89
CA SER A 1150 -34.59 9.60 8.87
C SER A 1150 -33.46 10.44 8.26
N SER A 1151 -32.52 10.88 9.10
CA SER A 1151 -31.22 11.41 8.66
C SER A 1151 -30.48 10.42 7.75
N PHE A 1152 -30.43 9.15 8.14
CA PHE A 1152 -29.74 8.08 7.42
C PHE A 1152 -30.35 7.78 6.03
N LEU A 1153 -31.68 7.80 5.90
CA LEU A 1153 -32.34 7.64 4.59
C LEU A 1153 -31.96 8.75 3.61
N ARG A 1154 -31.88 9.98 4.10
CA ARG A 1154 -31.52 11.17 3.30
C ARG A 1154 -30.04 11.13 2.88
N LEU A 1155 -29.18 10.60 3.74
CA LEU A 1155 -27.74 10.43 3.54
C LEU A 1155 -27.41 9.29 2.56
N GLY A 1156 -28.13 8.16 2.62
CA GLY A 1156 -28.01 7.10 1.61
C GLY A 1156 -28.41 7.59 0.21
N TYR A 1157 -29.54 8.30 0.12
CA TYR A 1157 -29.99 8.94 -1.12
C TYR A 1157 -28.99 10.00 -1.62
N GLY A 1158 -28.49 10.87 -0.75
CA GLY A 1158 -27.52 11.91 -1.11
C GLY A 1158 -26.21 11.33 -1.65
N THR A 1159 -25.74 10.21 -1.08
CA THR A 1159 -24.57 9.48 -1.55
C THR A 1159 -24.78 8.94 -2.97
N GLY A 1160 -25.93 8.33 -3.25
CA GLY A 1160 -26.26 7.82 -4.59
C GLY A 1160 -26.31 8.91 -5.65
N ILE A 1161 -26.87 10.09 -5.34
CA ILE A 1161 -26.86 11.22 -6.28
C ILE A 1161 -25.44 11.78 -6.47
N LEU A 1162 -24.61 11.84 -5.43
CA LEU A 1162 -23.21 12.28 -5.58
C LEU A 1162 -22.43 11.34 -6.50
N VAL A 1163 -22.57 10.02 -6.37
CA VAL A 1163 -21.89 9.07 -7.27
C VAL A 1163 -22.34 9.30 -8.73
N HIS A 1164 -23.62 9.56 -8.96
CA HIS A 1164 -24.12 9.95 -10.28
C HIS A 1164 -23.55 11.28 -10.78
N GLN A 1165 -23.33 12.27 -9.91
CA GLN A 1165 -22.72 13.56 -10.27
C GLN A 1165 -21.26 13.35 -10.67
N VAL A 1166 -20.42 12.88 -9.74
CA VAL A 1166 -18.97 12.74 -9.92
C VAL A 1166 -18.62 11.82 -11.11
N LEU A 1167 -19.34 10.70 -11.30
CA LEU A 1167 -19.04 9.79 -12.41
C LEU A 1167 -19.54 10.29 -13.77
N ASN A 1168 -20.60 11.12 -13.82
CA ASN A 1168 -20.96 11.79 -15.07
C ASN A 1168 -20.04 13.00 -15.36
N GLU A 1169 -19.54 13.68 -14.33
CA GLU A 1169 -18.54 14.75 -14.46
C GLU A 1169 -17.20 14.18 -14.99
N LEU A 1170 -16.72 13.08 -14.42
CA LEU A 1170 -15.56 12.32 -14.91
C LEU A 1170 -15.73 11.90 -16.38
N HIS A 1171 -16.88 11.30 -16.72
CA HIS A 1171 -17.21 10.90 -18.08
C HIS A 1171 -17.29 12.10 -19.05
N ALA A 1172 -17.87 13.23 -18.63
CA ALA A 1172 -17.98 14.45 -19.42
C ALA A 1172 -16.63 15.15 -19.64
N ALA A 1173 -15.69 15.01 -18.69
CA ALA A 1173 -14.30 15.42 -18.83
C ALA A 1173 -13.48 14.48 -19.76
N GLY A 1174 -14.05 13.33 -20.16
CA GLY A 1174 -13.39 12.34 -21.00
C GLY A 1174 -12.54 11.33 -20.24
N GLY A 1175 -12.66 11.27 -18.91
CA GLY A 1175 -12.11 10.19 -18.10
C GLY A 1175 -12.88 8.88 -18.29
N ASP A 1176 -12.21 7.76 -18.04
CA ASP A 1176 -12.85 6.46 -18.03
C ASP A 1176 -13.54 6.23 -16.67
N VAL A 1177 -14.76 5.69 -16.71
CA VAL A 1177 -15.53 5.32 -15.51
C VAL A 1177 -15.33 3.86 -15.14
N ASP A 1178 -14.79 3.02 -16.02
CA ASP A 1178 -14.36 1.65 -15.73
C ASP A 1178 -12.94 1.60 -15.12
N ASP A 1179 -12.18 2.71 -15.14
CA ASP A 1179 -10.90 2.86 -14.45
C ASP A 1179 -11.11 3.28 -12.99
N ARG A 1180 -10.84 2.35 -12.06
CA ARG A 1180 -10.92 2.59 -10.61
C ARG A 1180 -9.99 3.71 -10.13
N ALA A 1181 -8.80 3.87 -10.71
CA ALA A 1181 -7.88 4.92 -10.31
C ALA A 1181 -8.44 6.30 -10.67
N ALA A 1182 -9.01 6.45 -11.87
CA ALA A 1182 -9.70 7.67 -12.30
C ALA A 1182 -10.97 7.95 -11.47
N VAL A 1183 -11.77 6.92 -11.16
CA VAL A 1183 -12.96 7.01 -10.30
C VAL A 1183 -12.59 7.49 -8.89
N ASN A 1184 -11.56 6.88 -8.29
CA ASN A 1184 -11.08 7.27 -6.96
C ASN A 1184 -10.47 8.69 -6.96
N ALA A 1185 -9.64 9.01 -7.95
CA ALA A 1185 -9.07 10.35 -8.14
C ALA A 1185 -10.15 11.44 -8.22
N ALA A 1186 -11.30 11.14 -8.82
CA ALA A 1186 -12.43 12.05 -8.88
C ALA A 1186 -13.10 12.29 -7.51
N PHE A 1187 -13.10 11.31 -6.60
CA PHE A 1187 -13.67 11.46 -5.24
C PHE A 1187 -12.70 12.14 -4.26
N VAL A 1188 -11.39 11.84 -4.29
CA VAL A 1188 -10.42 12.58 -3.46
C VAL A 1188 -10.17 14.00 -3.99
N GLY A 1189 -10.34 14.22 -5.30
CA GLY A 1189 -10.16 15.50 -5.98
C GLY A 1189 -11.31 16.52 -5.84
N LEU A 1190 -12.35 16.24 -5.05
CA LEU A 1190 -13.53 17.10 -4.93
C LEU A 1190 -13.20 18.47 -4.29
N VAL A 1191 -13.60 19.56 -4.96
CA VAL A 1191 -13.43 20.94 -4.49
C VAL A 1191 -14.75 21.69 -4.56
N ASN A 1192 -15.28 22.10 -3.41
CA ASN A 1192 -16.57 22.79 -3.30
C ASN A 1192 -17.71 22.01 -4.02
N GLN A 1193 -17.70 20.68 -3.97
CA GLN A 1193 -18.67 19.84 -4.65
C GLN A 1193 -20.06 19.98 -4.02
N HIS A 1194 -21.10 20.11 -4.84
CA HIS A 1194 -22.49 20.06 -4.40
C HIS A 1194 -22.82 18.67 -3.83
N ILE A 1195 -23.36 18.62 -2.60
CA ILE A 1195 -23.95 17.40 -2.04
C ILE A 1195 -25.43 17.62 -1.70
N VAL A 1196 -26.28 16.77 -2.28
CA VAL A 1196 -27.73 16.83 -2.01
C VAL A 1196 -27.98 16.69 -0.51
N SER A 1197 -28.78 17.59 0.05
CA SER A 1197 -29.10 17.70 1.49
C SER A 1197 -28.07 18.42 2.38
N GLY A 1198 -26.93 18.91 1.89
CA GLY A 1198 -25.90 19.53 2.75
C GLY A 1198 -25.23 20.76 2.16
N PRO A 1199 -24.47 21.53 2.96
CA PRO A 1199 -23.50 22.50 2.42
C PRO A 1199 -22.40 21.76 1.64
N PRO A 1200 -21.83 22.37 0.59
CA PRO A 1200 -20.77 21.79 -0.23
C PRO A 1200 -19.57 21.24 0.55
N VAL A 1201 -18.84 20.32 -0.07
CA VAL A 1201 -17.67 19.64 0.52
C VAL A 1201 -16.41 19.82 -0.32
N THR A 1202 -15.26 19.80 0.34
CA THR A 1202 -13.94 19.77 -0.28
C THR A 1202 -13.15 18.65 0.38
N CYS A 1203 -12.58 17.78 -0.44
CA CYS A 1203 -11.70 16.69 -0.02
C CYS A 1203 -10.21 17.09 -0.08
N THR A 1204 -9.86 18.05 -0.94
CA THR A 1204 -8.47 18.53 -1.11
C THR A 1204 -7.98 19.46 0.01
N ASP A 1205 -8.75 19.67 1.08
CA ASP A 1205 -8.38 20.46 2.26
C ASP A 1205 -8.65 19.68 3.57
N ASN A 1206 -8.52 18.35 3.52
CA ASN A 1206 -8.68 17.46 4.67
C ASN A 1206 -7.56 17.67 5.70
N THR A 1207 -7.85 17.38 6.97
CA THR A 1207 -6.87 17.50 8.05
C THR A 1207 -5.90 16.33 7.99
N GLU A 1208 -4.62 16.56 8.31
CA GLU A 1208 -3.57 15.52 8.36
C GLU A 1208 -3.95 14.33 9.26
N GLU A 1209 -4.82 14.55 10.25
CA GLU A 1209 -5.33 13.52 11.15
C GLU A 1209 -6.44 12.66 10.52
N PHE A 1210 -7.27 13.23 9.63
CA PHE A 1210 -8.44 12.59 9.04
C PHE A 1210 -8.47 12.77 7.50
N PRO A 1211 -7.45 12.32 6.76
CA PRO A 1211 -7.31 12.55 5.32
C PRO A 1211 -8.48 12.03 4.47
N ALA A 1212 -9.24 11.03 4.94
CA ALA A 1212 -10.42 10.53 4.22
C ALA A 1212 -11.70 11.40 4.42
N VAL A 1213 -11.74 12.35 5.37
CA VAL A 1213 -12.99 12.98 5.84
C VAL A 1213 -13.16 14.41 5.29
N CYS A 1214 -13.91 14.53 4.19
CA CYS A 1214 -14.16 15.80 3.49
C CYS A 1214 -15.14 16.73 4.20
N LYS A 1215 -15.97 16.21 5.10
CA LYS A 1215 -16.92 17.03 5.87
C LYS A 1215 -16.22 17.63 7.08
N LYS A 1216 -16.30 18.96 7.23
CA LYS A 1216 -15.70 19.71 8.36
C LYS A 1216 -16.70 20.63 9.09
N THR A 1217 -18.00 20.51 8.83
CA THR A 1217 -19.02 21.46 9.30
C THR A 1217 -20.18 20.81 10.07
N LEU A 1218 -20.55 21.42 11.19
CA LEU A 1218 -21.68 21.03 12.05
C LEU A 1218 -22.45 22.28 12.52
N THR A 1219 -23.76 22.20 12.71
CA THR A 1219 -24.53 23.20 13.47
C THR A 1219 -25.50 22.54 14.46
N TYR A 1220 -26.17 23.31 15.30
CA TYR A 1220 -27.05 22.81 16.37
C TYR A 1220 -28.41 23.48 16.35
N THR A 1221 -29.46 22.65 16.39
CA THR A 1221 -30.86 23.06 16.22
C THR A 1221 -31.71 22.64 17.39
N LEU A 1222 -32.73 23.44 17.74
CA LEU A 1222 -33.61 23.22 18.88
C LEU A 1222 -34.91 22.55 18.43
N TRP A 1223 -35.27 21.41 19.02
CA TRP A 1223 -36.59 20.80 18.84
C TRP A 1223 -37.59 21.38 19.84
N ASN A 1224 -38.56 22.18 19.38
CA ASN A 1224 -39.52 22.82 20.30
C ASN A 1224 -40.72 21.90 20.69
N GLY A 1225 -40.68 20.61 20.30
CA GLY A 1225 -41.78 19.66 20.48
C GLY A 1225 -42.86 19.75 19.38
N SER A 1226 -42.65 20.56 18.34
CA SER A 1226 -43.56 20.65 17.19
C SER A 1226 -42.92 21.12 15.87
N GLU A 1227 -41.86 21.91 15.92
CA GLU A 1227 -41.05 22.37 14.79
C GLU A 1227 -39.60 22.61 15.23
N TRP A 1228 -38.67 22.63 14.27
CA TRP A 1228 -37.27 23.01 14.48
C TRP A 1228 -37.10 24.53 14.57
N GLU A 1229 -36.27 24.98 15.50
CA GLU A 1229 -35.75 26.35 15.60
C GLU A 1229 -34.22 26.35 15.46
N MET A 1230 -33.62 27.45 14.96
CA MET A 1230 -32.16 27.56 14.68
C MET A 1230 -31.25 27.63 15.93
N GLY A 1231 -31.78 27.24 17.09
CA GLY A 1231 -31.03 27.15 18.35
C GLY A 1231 -30.36 28.46 18.77
N SER A 1232 -29.15 28.36 19.28
CA SER A 1232 -28.32 29.47 19.75
C SER A 1232 -27.25 29.92 18.73
N LEU A 1233 -27.07 29.19 17.63
CA LEU A 1233 -26.16 29.54 16.53
C LEU A 1233 -26.83 30.38 15.42
N ASP A 1234 -28.17 30.44 15.37
CA ASP A 1234 -28.96 31.19 14.37
C ASP A 1234 -28.62 30.83 12.90
N GLY A 1235 -28.07 29.62 12.68
CA GLY A 1235 -27.60 29.12 11.39
C GLY A 1235 -26.09 29.19 11.15
N GLU A 1236 -25.29 29.72 12.09
CA GLU A 1236 -23.83 29.63 12.02
C GLU A 1236 -23.36 28.16 12.04
N LEU A 1237 -22.40 27.84 11.16
CA LEU A 1237 -21.71 26.56 11.14
C LEU A 1237 -20.47 26.63 12.05
N ILE A 1238 -20.29 25.60 12.86
CA ILE A 1238 -19.04 25.33 13.56
C ILE A 1238 -18.08 24.73 12.54
N ASP A 1239 -16.91 25.36 12.39
CA ASP A 1239 -15.74 24.77 11.76
C ASP A 1239 -15.17 23.73 12.73
N VAL A 1240 -15.28 22.46 12.35
CA VAL A 1240 -14.78 21.34 13.15
C VAL A 1240 -13.31 21.04 12.81
N GLY A 1241 -12.84 21.45 11.61
CA GLY A 1241 -11.43 21.36 11.23
C GLY A 1241 -10.54 22.20 12.15
N ASP A 1242 -10.99 23.37 12.59
CA ASP A 1242 -10.28 24.19 13.59
C ASP A 1242 -10.06 23.42 14.90
N ILE A 1243 -11.08 22.80 15.50
CA ILE A 1243 -10.85 22.04 16.74
C ILE A 1243 -9.95 20.81 16.52
N GLN A 1244 -10.11 20.09 15.41
CA GLN A 1244 -9.24 18.96 15.05
C GLN A 1244 -7.76 19.39 14.98
N ALA A 1245 -7.45 20.42 14.17
CA ALA A 1245 -6.10 20.94 14.02
C ALA A 1245 -5.51 21.50 15.33
N ARG A 1246 -6.32 22.15 16.17
CA ARG A 1246 -5.89 22.65 17.50
C ARG A 1246 -5.52 21.52 18.46
N VAL A 1247 -6.29 20.42 18.47
CA VAL A 1247 -6.03 19.25 19.32
C VAL A 1247 -4.77 18.52 18.83
N ALA A 1248 -4.64 18.27 17.52
CA ALA A 1248 -3.44 17.70 16.91
C ALA A 1248 -2.17 18.53 17.21
N ALA A 1249 -2.26 19.85 17.11
CA ALA A 1249 -1.16 20.77 17.43
C ALA A 1249 -0.83 20.91 18.94
N GLY A 1250 -1.64 20.31 19.82
CA GLY A 1250 -1.38 20.24 21.27
C GLY A 1250 -1.26 21.61 21.98
N ASN A 1251 -1.91 22.66 21.46
CA ASN A 1251 -1.69 24.04 21.91
C ASN A 1251 -2.97 24.91 21.91
N PRO A 1252 -3.42 25.42 23.09
CA PRO A 1252 -4.71 26.11 23.24
C PRO A 1252 -4.85 27.40 22.41
N ARG A 1253 -6.11 27.81 22.20
CA ARG A 1253 -6.62 28.76 21.20
C ARG A 1253 -5.66 29.86 20.73
N VAL A 1254 -5.66 30.05 19.40
CA VAL A 1254 -5.40 31.37 18.80
C VAL A 1254 -6.48 32.34 19.28
N THR A 1255 -6.10 33.37 20.04
CA THR A 1255 -7.04 34.38 20.55
C THR A 1255 -7.28 35.50 19.52
N GLY A 1256 -8.44 35.47 18.86
CA GLY A 1256 -8.88 36.45 17.85
C GLY A 1256 -10.25 37.08 18.16
#